data_AF-A0AAV1F632-F1
#
_entry.id   AF-A0AAV1F632-F1
#
_cell.length_a   1.000
_cell.length_b   1.000
_cell.length_c   1.000
_cell.angle_alpha   90.00
_cell.angle_beta   90.00
_cell.angle_gamma   90.00
#
_symmetry.space_group_name_H-M   'P 1'
#
loop_
_entity.id
_entity.type
_entity.pdbx_description
1 polymer ?
#
loop_
_entity_poly.entity_id
_entity_poly.type
_entity_poly.pdbx_seq_one_letter_code
_entity_poly.pdbx_strand_id
1 'polypeptide(L)'
;MIRDIVIVLHPVCVCVPVNHKVTLSVCAEGTGILNYQWFTVGEREVPGGITAELTIRAKQTQLFVCRVSDHFRNYVFSDWVKVKVLDVDKSGLPVHWEGEPHIAVNPKPQTVRKGAKFTLHCLAFGIPTPHYQWYRNGQPLLDKTSDTLQVECASADHKGSYLCSVSNVLAETWTEPVDVDIEQMDQLPPAALTATDKVALLIGNLNYSNHPVLMAPIMDVHELANLLRQLGFRVVSLLDLTREEMLAAINKFIQLLDRGVYGLFYYAGHGYECAGRNYLVPVDAPQPYRPENCVCVQRVMLSMQQRQTALSVILLDTCRKWYNRDCIPSVIMPLGPSGNTVYGYATCEDAEAFEVQDGGKSTGIFTKYLNAHILQSEKVTHVLEKVSEDLGRDPLVLGKQVVEIKHTLKEPRSLADTVRTTGHTRELHLRDVCWRQANELPRKKQLMFLCGVEVEVSFSALFSNVMVAFATVKTTGPRAQDCTISLSSTPSMEDLFSGPGRSEEMDSLLFTKSRNPDCFLRLCALQKLTESLVIKVDLHYTNMDNGLRRTESLTVDIGKPLVASCKLHRRNHEATAKRKDEASAQSMGNISCGKSQLRKTLASPCRPFTRKAECVPKVAGTRSNEPEENDENELQEYALCH
;
A
#
# COMPACT_ATOMS: atom_id res chain seq x y z
N MET A 1 43.34 80.16 19.16
CA MET A 1 42.47 79.23 19.88
C MET A 1 42.91 77.84 19.46
N ILE A 2 43.59 77.10 20.33
CA ILE A 2 44.01 75.71 20.05
C ILE A 2 42.71 74.90 20.01
N ARG A 3 42.38 74.26 18.87
CA ARG A 3 41.29 73.28 18.83
C ARG A 3 41.83 71.99 19.44
N ASP A 4 41.13 71.49 20.46
CA ASP A 4 41.38 70.17 21.03
C ASP A 4 41.22 69.08 19.96
N ILE A 5 41.92 67.96 20.13
CA ILE A 5 41.81 66.81 19.22
C ILE A 5 40.41 66.20 19.40
N VAL A 6 39.64 66.12 18.33
CA VAL A 6 38.30 65.50 18.32
C VAL A 6 38.26 64.43 17.25
N ILE A 7 37.84 63.22 17.62
CA ILE A 7 37.60 62.15 16.66
C ILE A 7 36.21 62.37 16.05
N VAL A 8 36.16 62.58 14.74
CA VAL A 8 34.94 62.85 13.97
C VAL A 8 34.33 61.56 13.42
N LEU A 9 35.17 60.57 13.09
CA LEU A 9 34.74 59.25 12.66
C LEU A 9 35.51 58.18 13.41
N HIS A 10 34.76 57.39 14.17
CA HIS A 10 35.26 56.22 14.88
C HIS A 10 35.26 54.99 13.96
N PRO A 11 36.17 54.03 14.15
CA PRO A 11 36.19 52.80 13.37
C PRO A 11 35.00 51.90 13.73
N VAL A 12 34.46 51.20 12.72
CA VAL A 12 33.25 50.36 12.88
C VAL A 12 33.61 48.89 13.07
N CYS A 13 32.88 48.20 13.96
CA CYS A 13 33.09 46.77 14.18
C CYS A 13 32.79 46.01 12.89
N VAL A 14 33.52 44.93 12.61
CA VAL A 14 33.32 44.11 11.39
C VAL A 14 33.25 42.63 11.72
N CYS A 15 32.55 41.86 10.89
CA CYS A 15 32.48 40.41 10.94
C CYS A 15 32.84 39.84 9.56
N VAL A 16 33.97 39.15 9.43
CA VAL A 16 34.51 38.75 8.12
C VAL A 16 35.05 37.31 8.14
N PRO A 17 35.18 36.64 6.98
CA PRO A 17 35.78 35.32 6.93
C PRO A 17 37.28 35.35 7.24
N VAL A 18 37.83 34.21 7.63
CA VAL A 18 39.28 34.06 7.86
C VAL A 18 40.09 34.50 6.62
N ASN A 19 41.18 35.24 6.88
CA ASN A 19 42.08 35.84 5.90
C ASN A 19 41.49 36.96 5.01
N HIS A 20 40.26 37.41 5.30
CA HIS A 20 39.68 38.58 4.62
C HIS A 20 40.48 39.85 4.93
N LYS A 21 40.60 40.74 3.94
CA LYS A 21 41.31 42.01 4.10
C LYS A 21 40.33 43.04 4.65
N VAL A 22 40.64 43.61 5.82
CA VAL A 22 39.82 44.62 6.49
C VAL A 22 40.60 45.92 6.55
N THR A 23 39.95 47.03 6.24
CA THR A 23 40.47 48.38 6.48
C THR A 23 39.64 49.03 7.58
N LEU A 24 40.29 49.37 8.70
CA LEU A 24 39.72 50.19 9.76
C LEU A 24 40.15 51.64 9.53
N SER A 25 39.25 52.59 9.66
CA SER A 25 39.54 54.01 9.41
C SER A 25 39.09 54.87 10.57
N VAL A 26 39.90 55.87 10.91
CA VAL A 26 39.62 56.90 11.92
C VAL A 26 39.75 58.26 11.26
N CYS A 27 38.83 59.18 11.51
CA CYS A 27 38.96 60.58 11.12
C CYS A 27 38.99 61.46 12.36
N ALA A 28 39.95 62.36 12.45
CA ALA A 28 40.09 63.28 13.57
C ALA A 28 40.43 64.70 13.09
N GLU A 29 39.93 65.68 13.82
CA GLU A 29 40.22 67.10 13.64
C GLU A 29 41.06 67.62 14.81
N GLY A 30 42.01 68.50 14.53
CA GLY A 30 42.88 69.09 15.52
C GLY A 30 43.78 70.16 14.92
N THR A 31 44.56 70.83 15.75
CA THR A 31 45.47 71.90 15.29
C THR A 31 46.85 71.30 14.95
N GLY A 32 47.29 71.41 13.69
CA GLY A 32 48.61 70.93 13.24
C GLY A 32 48.60 69.50 12.67
N ILE A 33 49.79 68.89 12.56
CA ILE A 33 49.95 67.52 12.03
C ILE A 33 49.56 66.51 13.12
N LEU A 34 48.60 65.65 12.81
CA LEU A 34 48.14 64.56 13.68
C LEU A 34 48.91 63.27 13.39
N ASN A 35 49.33 62.57 14.44
CA ASN A 35 49.98 61.27 14.39
C ASN A 35 49.03 60.18 14.90
N TYR A 36 49.06 59.03 14.24
CA TYR A 36 48.20 57.89 14.53
C TYR A 36 49.03 56.71 15.02
N GLN A 37 48.50 55.93 15.94
CA GLN A 37 49.08 54.65 16.33
C GLN A 37 47.97 53.67 16.72
N TRP A 38 47.93 52.52 16.06
CA TRP A 38 46.97 51.46 16.36
C TRP A 38 47.52 50.48 17.41
N PHE A 39 46.60 50.01 18.26
CA PHE A 39 46.87 49.08 19.36
C PHE A 39 45.90 47.90 19.32
N THR A 40 46.34 46.77 19.85
CA THR A 40 45.48 45.61 20.14
C THR A 40 45.24 45.48 21.65
N VAL A 41 44.30 44.61 22.05
CA VAL A 41 44.10 44.23 23.47
C VAL A 41 45.44 43.93 24.16
N GLY A 42 45.69 44.61 25.29
CA GLY A 42 46.97 44.55 26.01
C GLY A 42 47.99 45.61 25.59
N GLU A 43 47.54 46.69 24.94
CA GLU A 43 48.33 47.89 24.55
C GLU A 43 49.57 47.59 23.68
N ARG A 44 49.56 46.46 22.96
CA ARG A 44 50.62 46.17 21.99
C ARG A 44 50.39 46.98 20.73
N GLU A 45 51.38 47.80 20.38
CA GLU A 45 51.41 48.55 19.13
C GLU A 45 51.34 47.58 17.94
N VAL A 46 50.49 47.92 16.97
CA VAL A 46 50.44 47.22 15.69
C VAL A 46 51.57 47.75 14.82
N PRO A 47 52.55 46.91 14.41
CA PRO A 47 53.65 47.35 13.57
C PRO A 47 53.14 47.93 12.25
N GLY A 48 53.58 49.15 11.91
CA GLY A 48 53.17 49.86 10.69
C GLY A 48 51.77 50.49 10.77
N GLY A 49 51.04 50.34 11.87
CA GLY A 49 49.74 50.99 12.10
C GLY A 49 49.89 52.46 12.51
N ILE A 50 50.58 53.26 11.71
CA ILE A 50 50.93 54.67 12.02
C ILE A 50 50.08 55.69 11.24
N THR A 51 49.07 55.21 10.50
CA THR A 51 48.20 56.01 9.64
C THR A 51 46.76 55.99 10.16
N ALA A 52 45.95 56.94 9.68
CA ALA A 52 44.51 57.03 9.96
C ALA A 52 43.74 55.75 9.56
N GLU A 53 44.25 55.04 8.55
CA GLU A 53 43.74 53.73 8.12
C GLU A 53 44.67 52.61 8.57
N LEU A 54 44.10 51.50 9.03
CA LEU A 54 44.80 50.26 9.32
C LEU A 54 44.22 49.14 8.46
N THR A 55 45.02 48.63 7.53
CA THR A 55 44.67 47.47 6.71
C THR A 55 45.29 46.19 7.28
N ILE A 56 44.46 45.20 7.61
CA ILE A 56 44.90 43.90 8.14
C ILE A 56 44.28 42.73 7.37
N ARG A 57 44.94 41.56 7.42
CA ARG A 57 44.30 40.28 7.09
C ARG A 57 43.78 39.65 8.38
N ALA A 58 42.46 39.49 8.47
CA ALA A 58 41.80 39.05 9.68
C ALA A 58 42.04 37.54 9.90
N LYS A 59 42.96 37.20 10.81
CA LYS A 59 43.30 35.79 11.14
C LYS A 59 42.55 35.26 12.36
N GLN A 60 42.30 36.12 13.34
CA GLN A 60 41.62 35.79 14.59
C GLN A 60 40.78 36.98 15.05
N THR A 61 39.78 36.72 15.90
CA THR A 61 38.96 37.77 16.49
C THR A 61 39.80 38.61 17.45
N GLN A 62 39.84 39.93 17.24
CA GLN A 62 40.67 40.85 18.02
C GLN A 62 39.98 42.22 18.13
N LEU A 63 40.26 42.94 19.23
CA LEU A 63 39.88 44.36 19.37
C LEU A 63 41.06 45.26 19.00
N PHE A 64 40.74 46.37 18.34
CA PHE A 64 41.68 47.41 17.96
C PHE A 64 41.23 48.77 18.51
N VAL A 65 42.20 49.63 18.79
CA VAL A 65 41.95 51.04 19.11
C VAL A 65 43.04 51.90 18.48
N CYS A 66 42.69 53.11 18.04
CA CYS A 66 43.64 54.06 17.48
C CYS A 66 43.87 55.21 18.47
N ARG A 67 45.13 55.51 18.77
CA ARG A 67 45.53 56.74 19.45
C ARG A 67 45.82 57.81 18.41
N VAL A 68 45.14 58.93 18.50
CA VAL A 68 45.43 60.14 17.71
C VAL A 68 46.14 61.13 18.62
N SER A 69 47.26 61.68 18.17
CA SER A 69 48.09 62.59 18.96
C SER A 69 48.59 63.79 18.14
N ASP A 70 48.79 64.93 18.79
CA ASP A 70 49.36 66.13 18.17
C ASP A 70 50.87 66.27 18.44
N HIS A 71 51.50 67.33 17.92
CA HIS A 71 52.91 67.63 18.17
C HIS A 71 53.21 68.08 19.62
N PHE A 72 52.19 68.46 20.38
CA PHE A 72 52.29 68.86 21.79
C PHE A 72 52.10 67.68 22.75
N ARG A 73 51.98 66.45 22.23
CA ARG A 73 51.75 65.20 22.99
C ARG A 73 50.37 65.11 23.67
N ASN A 74 49.41 65.92 23.25
CA ASN A 74 48.01 65.65 23.59
C ASN A 74 47.54 64.45 22.78
N TYR A 75 46.70 63.59 23.36
CA TYR A 75 46.17 62.43 22.65
C TYR A 75 44.76 62.06 23.07
N VAL A 76 44.03 61.45 22.14
CA VAL A 76 42.70 60.88 22.34
C VAL A 76 42.66 59.49 21.70
N PHE A 77 41.93 58.56 22.30
CA PHE A 77 41.70 57.23 21.75
C PHE A 77 40.36 57.16 21.03
N SER A 78 40.31 56.45 19.91
CA SER A 78 39.05 56.03 19.28
C SER A 78 38.30 55.07 20.18
N ASP A 79 37.06 54.75 19.80
CA ASP A 79 36.39 53.59 20.40
C ASP A 79 37.13 52.30 20.05
N TRP A 80 37.02 51.33 20.96
CA TRP A 80 37.46 49.97 20.69
C TRP A 80 36.57 49.33 19.62
N VAL A 81 37.20 48.83 18.57
CA VAL A 81 36.53 48.18 17.45
C VAL A 81 36.84 46.69 17.42
N LYS A 82 35.80 45.86 17.32
CA LYS A 82 35.94 44.40 17.21
C LYS A 82 36.00 43.98 15.75
N VAL A 83 37.08 43.31 15.38
CA VAL A 83 37.19 42.55 14.13
C VAL A 83 36.86 41.10 14.47
N LYS A 84 35.61 40.68 14.28
CA LYS A 84 35.16 39.29 14.46
C LYS A 84 35.54 38.47 13.23
N VAL A 85 36.23 37.37 13.44
CA VAL A 85 36.63 36.44 12.38
C VAL A 85 35.82 35.16 12.52
N LEU A 86 35.15 34.79 11.44
CA LEU A 86 34.43 33.52 11.35
C LEU A 86 35.19 32.57 10.42
N ASP A 87 35.45 31.36 10.89
CA ASP A 87 36.03 30.27 10.11
C ASP A 87 34.91 29.36 9.60
N VAL A 88 34.16 29.87 8.62
CA VAL A 88 33.04 29.20 7.97
C VAL A 88 33.19 29.35 6.45
N ASP A 89 32.49 28.50 5.69
CA ASP A 89 32.58 28.53 4.23
C ASP A 89 32.24 29.92 3.67
N LYS A 90 33.09 30.40 2.76
CA LYS A 90 32.96 31.70 2.09
C LYS A 90 32.56 31.56 0.62
N SER A 91 32.28 30.34 0.16
CA SER A 91 31.92 30.05 -1.24
C SER A 91 30.73 30.84 -1.75
N GLY A 92 29.78 31.21 -0.86
CA GLY A 92 28.62 32.04 -1.18
C GLY A 92 28.88 33.54 -1.24
N LEU A 93 30.04 34.04 -0.80
CA LEU A 93 30.30 35.47 -0.70
C LEU A 93 30.50 36.10 -2.09
N PRO A 94 29.83 37.22 -2.42
CA PRO A 94 30.03 37.90 -3.71
C PRO A 94 31.49 38.28 -3.96
N VAL A 95 31.93 38.19 -5.22
CA VAL A 95 33.30 38.57 -5.63
C VAL A 95 33.60 40.04 -5.30
N HIS A 96 32.58 40.90 -5.40
CA HIS A 96 32.62 42.32 -5.05
C HIS A 96 31.73 42.60 -3.84
N TRP A 97 32.00 41.91 -2.73
CA TRP A 97 31.29 42.15 -1.46
C TRP A 97 31.75 43.47 -0.83
N GLU A 98 30.81 44.38 -0.58
CA GLU A 98 31.10 45.73 -0.06
C GLU A 98 30.86 45.85 1.44
N GLY A 99 30.29 44.80 2.06
CA GLY A 99 30.05 44.75 3.51
C GLY A 99 28.59 44.54 3.88
N GLU A 100 27.69 44.41 2.92
CA GLU A 100 26.30 44.07 3.14
C GLU A 100 26.15 42.72 3.88
N PRO A 101 25.10 42.50 4.68
CA PRO A 101 24.99 41.27 5.47
C PRO A 101 24.87 40.04 4.58
N HIS A 102 25.80 39.09 4.75
CA HIS A 102 25.83 37.83 4.02
C HIS A 102 25.72 36.65 5.00
N ILE A 103 24.63 35.90 4.93
CA ILE A 103 24.38 34.75 5.81
C ILE A 103 25.23 33.57 5.34
N ALA A 104 26.22 33.19 6.15
CA ALA A 104 27.13 32.08 5.91
C ALA A 104 26.61 30.76 6.49
N VAL A 105 25.83 30.82 7.58
CA VAL A 105 25.21 29.64 8.20
C VAL A 105 23.74 29.93 8.47
N ASN A 106 22.88 29.18 7.80
CA ASN A 106 21.45 29.17 8.08
C ASN A 106 21.13 28.27 9.29
N PRO A 107 20.07 28.59 10.04
CA PRO A 107 19.57 27.68 11.07
C PRO A 107 19.09 26.38 10.42
N LYS A 108 19.00 25.31 11.22
CA LYS A 108 18.57 23.98 10.75
C LYS A 108 17.33 23.54 11.50
N PRO A 109 16.39 22.80 10.86
CA PRO A 109 15.23 22.25 11.54
C PRO A 109 15.66 21.27 12.64
N GLN A 110 14.92 21.24 13.74
CA GLN A 110 15.23 20.38 14.90
C GLN A 110 13.97 19.80 15.53
N THR A 111 14.05 18.54 15.93
CA THR A 111 13.05 17.88 16.77
C THR A 111 13.64 17.69 18.17
N VAL A 112 13.05 18.32 19.17
CA VAL A 112 13.61 18.48 20.51
C VAL A 112 12.65 17.92 21.55
N ARG A 113 13.16 17.19 22.54
CA ARG A 113 12.34 16.69 23.64
C ARG A 113 11.92 17.83 24.57
N LYS A 114 10.68 17.79 25.07
CA LYS A 114 10.24 18.71 26.14
C LYS A 114 11.21 18.66 27.32
N GLY A 115 11.63 19.83 27.80
CA GLY A 115 12.62 19.98 28.87
C GLY A 115 14.07 19.94 28.40
N ALA A 116 14.37 19.53 27.16
CA ALA A 116 15.71 19.56 26.63
C ALA A 116 16.09 20.96 26.12
N LYS A 117 17.40 21.20 26.04
CA LYS A 117 17.99 22.41 25.47
C LYS A 117 18.12 22.29 23.96
N PHE A 118 17.85 23.37 23.23
CA PHE A 118 18.20 23.48 21.82
C PHE A 118 18.78 24.85 21.46
N THR A 119 19.57 24.87 20.38
CA THR A 119 20.22 26.08 19.87
C THR A 119 20.07 26.15 18.35
N LEU A 120 19.59 27.28 17.85
CA LEU A 120 19.64 27.64 16.44
C LEU A 120 20.81 28.60 16.21
N HIS A 121 21.51 28.42 15.10
CA HIS A 121 22.66 29.24 14.71
C HIS A 121 22.33 30.03 13.44
N CYS A 122 22.64 31.32 13.45
CA CYS A 122 22.62 32.18 12.26
C CYS A 122 23.93 32.97 12.25
N LEU A 123 24.87 32.61 11.38
CA LEU A 123 26.15 33.31 11.29
C LEU A 123 26.19 34.11 9.99
N ALA A 124 26.54 35.38 10.08
CA ALA A 124 26.66 36.26 8.92
C ALA A 124 27.94 37.11 8.96
N PHE A 125 28.45 37.40 7.77
CA PHE A 125 29.48 38.40 7.54
C PHE A 125 28.84 39.79 7.36
N GLY A 126 29.57 40.85 7.69
CA GLY A 126 29.15 42.24 7.48
C GLY A 126 30.20 43.27 7.88
N ILE A 127 30.24 44.37 7.15
CA ILE A 127 31.03 45.58 7.41
C ILE A 127 30.07 46.77 7.30
N PRO A 128 29.54 47.32 8.41
CA PRO A 128 29.75 46.97 9.81
C PRO A 128 29.17 45.61 10.23
N THR A 129 29.55 45.14 11.42
CA THR A 129 29.07 43.90 12.04
C THR A 129 27.54 43.88 12.05
N PRO A 130 26.91 42.82 11.54
CA PRO A 130 25.46 42.78 11.49
C PRO A 130 24.80 42.68 12.88
N HIS A 131 23.62 43.27 12.99
CA HIS A 131 22.66 43.08 14.06
C HIS A 131 21.72 41.92 13.71
N TYR A 132 21.29 41.17 14.72
CA TYR A 132 20.40 40.02 14.57
C TYR A 132 19.07 40.29 15.27
N GLN A 133 17.98 39.74 14.74
CA GLN A 133 16.69 39.69 15.41
C GLN A 133 15.98 38.39 15.03
N TRP A 134 15.67 37.55 16.03
CA TRP A 134 14.95 36.30 15.81
C TRP A 134 13.44 36.48 15.83
N TYR A 135 12.75 35.68 15.02
CA TYR A 135 11.30 35.62 14.93
C TYR A 135 10.82 34.19 15.13
N ARG A 136 9.63 34.04 15.71
CA ARG A 136 8.89 32.77 15.80
C ARG A 136 7.46 32.99 15.35
N ASN A 137 7.02 32.22 14.36
CA ASN A 137 5.68 32.32 13.76
C ASN A 137 5.35 33.76 13.33
N GLY A 138 6.33 34.47 12.75
CA GLY A 138 6.19 35.85 12.29
C GLY A 138 6.26 36.93 13.38
N GLN A 139 6.41 36.57 14.66
CA GLN A 139 6.51 37.53 15.78
C GLN A 139 7.96 37.66 16.27
N PRO A 140 8.47 38.88 16.56
CA PRO A 140 9.82 39.07 17.05
C PRO A 140 9.97 38.50 18.47
N LEU A 141 11.05 37.76 18.70
CA LEU A 141 11.43 37.28 20.03
C LEU A 141 12.23 38.37 20.75
N LEU A 142 11.67 38.88 21.85
CA LEU A 142 12.28 39.96 22.63
C LEU A 142 13.67 39.54 23.15
N ASP A 143 14.62 40.45 23.05
CA ASP A 143 16.02 40.29 23.51
C ASP A 143 16.78 39.10 22.89
N LYS A 144 16.27 38.53 21.79
CA LYS A 144 16.96 37.51 21.00
C LYS A 144 17.63 38.16 19.80
N THR A 145 18.74 38.83 20.07
CA THR A 145 19.49 39.66 19.11
C THR A 145 20.92 39.19 18.86
N SER A 146 21.19 37.90 19.10
CA SER A 146 22.49 37.26 18.91
C SER A 146 22.49 36.34 17.69
N ASP A 147 23.69 35.95 17.25
CA ASP A 147 23.95 34.96 16.19
C ASP A 147 23.54 33.52 16.60
N THR A 148 23.08 33.36 17.85
CA THR A 148 22.50 32.14 18.37
C THR A 148 21.19 32.39 19.11
N LEU A 149 20.20 31.53 18.88
CA LEU A 149 18.97 31.46 19.67
C LEU A 149 19.00 30.18 20.49
N GLN A 150 19.14 30.33 21.80
CA GLN A 150 19.21 29.21 22.74
C GLN A 150 17.98 29.19 23.65
N VAL A 151 17.40 28.01 23.79
CA VAL A 151 16.30 27.71 24.72
C VAL A 151 16.78 26.60 25.65
N GLU A 152 16.91 26.89 26.94
CA GLU A 152 17.43 25.96 27.94
C GLU A 152 16.46 24.80 28.25
N CYS A 153 15.17 25.12 28.30
CA CYS A 153 14.12 24.17 28.66
C CYS A 153 12.96 24.29 27.68
N ALA A 154 12.96 23.43 26.65
CA ALA A 154 11.93 23.44 25.63
C ALA A 154 10.53 23.13 26.19
N SER A 155 9.55 23.94 25.84
CA SER A 155 8.12 23.75 26.16
C SER A 155 7.29 23.74 24.87
N ALA A 156 6.02 23.33 24.94
CA ALA A 156 5.13 23.32 23.78
C ALA A 156 5.04 24.69 23.08
N ASP A 157 5.13 25.79 23.83
CA ASP A 157 5.09 27.16 23.29
C ASP A 157 6.32 27.51 22.45
N HIS A 158 7.39 26.71 22.54
CA HIS A 158 8.58 26.85 21.73
C HIS A 158 8.48 26.14 20.37
N LYS A 159 7.42 25.38 20.11
CA LYS A 159 7.16 24.81 18.78
C LYS A 159 6.81 25.93 17.79
N GLY A 160 7.35 25.86 16.58
CA GLY A 160 7.00 26.79 15.51
C GLY A 160 8.08 26.96 14.46
N SER A 161 7.81 27.89 13.54
CA SER A 161 8.73 28.25 12.46
C SER A 161 9.58 29.44 12.88
N TYR A 162 10.89 29.31 12.76
CA TYR A 162 11.89 30.29 13.19
C TYR A 162 12.65 30.85 12.01
N LEU A 163 12.91 32.15 12.05
CA LEU A 163 13.72 32.87 11.06
C LEU A 163 14.49 34.00 11.74
N CYS A 164 15.63 34.37 11.18
CA CYS A 164 16.49 35.42 11.70
C CYS A 164 16.64 36.53 10.66
N SER A 165 16.37 37.77 11.07
CA SER A 165 16.75 38.96 10.32
C SER A 165 18.18 39.35 10.71
N VAL A 166 19.00 39.63 9.70
CA VAL A 166 20.38 40.06 9.81
C VAL A 166 20.55 41.37 9.06
N SER A 167 20.89 42.46 9.76
CA SER A 167 20.92 43.80 9.18
C SER A 167 22.17 44.59 9.55
N ASN A 168 22.58 45.50 8.67
CA ASN A 168 23.51 46.59 9.00
C ASN A 168 23.07 47.86 8.25
N VAL A 169 23.91 48.90 8.23
CA VAL A 169 23.59 50.18 7.59
C VAL A 169 23.40 50.08 6.06
N LEU A 170 23.81 48.99 5.42
CA LEU A 170 23.74 48.80 3.97
C LEU A 170 22.49 48.03 3.53
N ALA A 171 22.12 46.97 4.26
CA ALA A 171 20.98 46.13 3.91
C ALA A 171 20.45 45.31 5.09
N GLU A 172 19.28 44.69 4.87
CA GLU A 172 18.68 43.66 5.73
C GLU A 172 18.46 42.39 4.88
N THR A 173 18.91 41.25 5.41
CA THR A 173 18.81 39.93 4.80
C THR A 173 18.18 38.96 5.79
N TRP A 174 17.41 37.99 5.30
CA TRP A 174 16.67 37.02 6.12
C TRP A 174 17.15 35.59 5.87
N THR A 175 17.13 34.76 6.91
CA THR A 175 17.32 33.31 6.75
C THR A 175 16.09 32.67 6.11
N GLU A 176 16.25 31.46 5.58
CA GLU A 176 15.10 30.59 5.31
C GLU A 176 14.41 30.22 6.65
N PRO A 177 13.07 30.04 6.65
CA PRO A 177 12.35 29.59 7.83
C PRO A 177 12.70 28.13 8.14
N VAL A 178 12.90 27.82 9.42
CA VAL A 178 13.13 26.45 9.90
C VAL A 178 12.16 26.07 11.01
N ASP A 179 11.66 24.85 10.96
CA ASP A 179 10.72 24.36 11.95
C ASP A 179 11.43 23.69 13.12
N VAL A 180 11.00 24.07 14.33
CA VAL A 180 11.37 23.40 15.57
C VAL A 180 10.14 22.70 16.14
N ASP A 181 10.22 21.38 16.23
CA ASP A 181 9.19 20.53 16.82
C ASP A 181 9.57 20.11 18.24
N ILE A 182 8.59 20.14 19.16
CA ILE A 182 8.78 19.73 20.55
C ILE A 182 8.04 18.41 20.82
N GLU A 183 8.80 17.33 21.03
CA GLU A 183 8.28 16.00 21.37
C GLU A 183 7.95 15.91 22.87
N GLN A 184 6.69 15.58 23.20
CA GLN A 184 6.26 15.24 24.56
C GLN A 184 6.48 13.76 24.84
N MET A 185 7.07 13.45 26.00
CA MET A 185 7.24 12.07 26.49
C MET A 185 6.02 11.55 27.30
N ASP A 186 4.92 12.32 27.37
CA ASP A 186 3.70 11.94 28.09
C ASP A 186 2.73 11.06 27.26
N GLN A 187 3.17 10.61 26.09
CA GLN A 187 2.60 9.43 25.46
C GLN A 187 3.68 8.35 25.53
N LEU A 188 3.45 7.29 26.32
CA LEU A 188 3.86 5.96 25.85
C LEU A 188 3.56 5.93 24.36
N PRO A 189 4.47 5.51 23.46
CA PRO A 189 4.12 5.36 22.04
C PRO A 189 2.76 4.68 22.03
N PRO A 190 1.72 5.30 21.40
CA PRO A 190 0.34 4.86 21.54
C PRO A 190 0.36 3.35 21.41
N ALA A 191 -0.07 2.65 22.48
CA ALA A 191 0.20 1.23 22.64
C ALA A 191 -0.02 0.56 21.30
N ALA A 192 1.05 -0.01 20.72
CA ALA A 192 1.05 -0.45 19.33
C ALA A 192 -0.26 -1.19 19.06
N LEU A 193 -1.04 -0.69 18.11
CA LEU A 193 -2.35 -1.27 17.86
C LEU A 193 -2.12 -2.75 17.51
N THR A 194 -2.91 -3.61 18.14
CA THR A 194 -2.79 -5.05 17.95
C THR A 194 -4.13 -5.59 17.49
N ALA A 195 -4.05 -6.65 16.69
CA ALA A 195 -5.19 -7.48 16.34
C ALA A 195 -5.25 -8.68 17.28
N THR A 196 -6.44 -9.15 17.64
CA THR A 196 -6.56 -10.44 18.34
C THR A 196 -6.28 -11.62 17.41
N ASP A 197 -6.57 -11.43 16.11
CA ASP A 197 -6.26 -12.33 15.01
C ASP A 197 -6.40 -11.55 13.68
N LYS A 198 -5.87 -12.08 12.58
CA LYS A 198 -6.01 -11.48 11.24
C LYS A 198 -6.50 -12.52 10.26
N VAL A 199 -7.63 -12.26 9.61
CA VAL A 199 -8.31 -13.22 8.72
C VAL A 199 -8.63 -12.55 7.40
N ALA A 200 -8.34 -13.24 6.30
CA ALA A 200 -8.63 -12.76 4.95
C ALA A 200 -9.38 -13.81 4.11
N LEU A 201 -10.38 -13.35 3.36
CA LEU A 201 -11.03 -14.11 2.30
C LEU A 201 -10.79 -13.41 0.96
N LEU A 202 -10.14 -14.11 0.03
CA LEU A 202 -9.86 -13.64 -1.31
C LEU A 202 -10.64 -14.50 -2.31
N ILE A 203 -11.39 -13.87 -3.20
CA ILE A 203 -12.16 -14.55 -4.26
C ILE A 203 -11.74 -13.97 -5.61
N GLY A 204 -11.36 -14.84 -6.55
CA GLY A 204 -11.09 -14.46 -7.94
C GLY A 204 -12.02 -15.21 -8.88
N ASN A 205 -12.87 -14.51 -9.62
CA ASN A 205 -13.78 -15.11 -10.59
C ASN A 205 -13.33 -14.77 -12.01
N LEU A 206 -13.09 -15.81 -12.82
CA LEU A 206 -12.47 -15.71 -14.14
C LEU A 206 -13.34 -16.33 -15.23
N ASN A 207 -13.78 -17.58 -15.02
CA ASN A 207 -14.40 -18.41 -16.05
C ASN A 207 -15.92 -18.32 -15.99
N TYR A 208 -16.48 -17.19 -16.44
CA TYR A 208 -17.93 -16.96 -16.43
C TYR A 208 -18.64 -17.78 -17.51
N SER A 209 -19.79 -18.33 -17.16
CA SER A 209 -20.57 -19.20 -18.06
C SER A 209 -21.28 -18.41 -19.16
N ASN A 210 -21.71 -17.18 -18.85
CA ASN A 210 -22.55 -16.35 -19.73
C ASN A 210 -21.98 -14.92 -19.94
N HIS A 211 -20.73 -14.68 -19.54
CA HIS A 211 -20.07 -13.36 -19.59
C HIS A 211 -18.62 -13.52 -20.06
N PRO A 212 -17.93 -12.43 -20.44
CA PRO A 212 -16.52 -12.48 -20.83
C PRO A 212 -15.63 -13.17 -19.78
N VAL A 213 -14.56 -13.82 -20.26
CA VAL A 213 -13.59 -14.49 -19.39
C VAL A 213 -12.48 -13.51 -19.02
N LEU A 214 -12.10 -13.49 -17.74
CA LEU A 214 -10.99 -12.68 -17.23
C LEU A 214 -9.73 -13.53 -17.05
N MET A 215 -8.56 -12.88 -17.01
CA MET A 215 -7.26 -13.57 -16.95
C MET A 215 -6.44 -13.20 -15.71
N ALA A 216 -6.48 -11.95 -15.24
CA ALA A 216 -5.67 -11.48 -14.12
C ALA A 216 -6.08 -11.97 -12.71
N PRO A 217 -7.37 -12.24 -12.39
CA PRO A 217 -7.78 -12.52 -11.00
C PRO A 217 -7.04 -13.69 -10.34
N ILE A 218 -6.48 -14.60 -11.14
CA ILE A 218 -5.68 -15.71 -10.64
C ILE A 218 -4.37 -15.24 -10.02
N MET A 219 -3.59 -14.42 -10.73
CA MET A 219 -2.32 -13.89 -10.25
C MET A 219 -2.58 -12.89 -9.13
N ASP A 220 -3.65 -12.10 -9.24
CA ASP A 220 -4.04 -11.13 -8.23
C ASP A 220 -4.27 -11.79 -6.87
N VAL A 221 -5.14 -12.80 -6.85
CA VAL A 221 -5.45 -13.55 -5.63
C VAL A 221 -4.22 -14.32 -5.14
N HIS A 222 -3.41 -14.89 -6.03
CA HIS A 222 -2.23 -15.65 -5.65
C HIS A 222 -1.18 -14.78 -4.94
N GLU A 223 -0.77 -13.68 -5.56
CA GLU A 223 0.27 -12.79 -5.02
C GLU A 223 -0.21 -12.09 -3.75
N LEU A 224 -1.42 -11.54 -3.76
CA LEU A 224 -1.97 -10.86 -2.58
C LEU A 224 -2.13 -11.83 -1.40
N ALA A 225 -2.54 -13.08 -1.65
CA ALA A 225 -2.60 -14.11 -0.61
C ALA A 225 -1.23 -14.35 0.03
N ASN A 226 -0.16 -14.40 -0.76
CA ASN A 226 1.20 -14.59 -0.26
C ASN A 226 1.67 -13.40 0.59
N LEU A 227 1.39 -12.16 0.16
CA LEU A 227 1.75 -10.96 0.91
C LEU A 227 0.96 -10.87 2.23
N LEU A 228 -0.34 -11.17 2.22
CA LEU A 228 -1.15 -11.19 3.44
C LEU A 228 -0.71 -12.28 4.43
N ARG A 229 -0.29 -13.45 3.93
CA ARG A 229 0.33 -14.50 4.78
C ARG A 229 1.61 -14.01 5.45
N GLN A 230 2.46 -13.24 4.75
CA GLN A 230 3.65 -12.63 5.34
C GLN A 230 3.31 -11.64 6.46
N LEU A 231 2.18 -10.93 6.33
CA LEU A 231 1.63 -10.09 7.39
C LEU A 231 0.99 -10.91 8.52
N GLY A 232 0.95 -12.24 8.46
CA GLY A 232 0.34 -13.08 9.50
C GLY A 232 -1.18 -13.21 9.40
N PHE A 233 -1.77 -12.95 8.24
CA PHE A 233 -3.18 -13.27 8.00
C PHE A 233 -3.39 -14.76 7.78
N ARG A 234 -4.51 -15.25 8.31
CA ARG A 234 -5.13 -16.53 7.96
C ARG A 234 -5.92 -16.34 6.67
N VAL A 235 -5.31 -16.70 5.56
CA VAL A 235 -5.89 -16.49 4.22
C VAL A 235 -6.67 -17.72 3.77
N VAL A 236 -7.88 -17.51 3.24
CA VAL A 236 -8.61 -18.46 2.41
C VAL A 236 -8.73 -17.84 1.02
N SER A 237 -8.16 -18.48 0.01
CA SER A 237 -8.17 -17.99 -1.38
C SER A 237 -8.94 -18.96 -2.27
N LEU A 238 -9.92 -18.46 -3.02
CA LEU A 238 -10.83 -19.29 -3.81
C LEU A 238 -10.99 -18.73 -5.22
N LEU A 239 -11.02 -19.62 -6.21
CA LEU A 239 -11.27 -19.27 -7.61
C LEU A 239 -12.60 -19.79 -8.13
N ASP A 240 -13.20 -19.07 -9.08
CA ASP A 240 -14.39 -19.45 -9.86
C ASP A 240 -15.53 -20.01 -9.01
N LEU A 241 -16.11 -19.14 -8.18
CA LEU A 241 -17.19 -19.50 -7.29
C LEU A 241 -18.56 -19.16 -7.87
N THR A 242 -19.49 -20.11 -7.74
CA THR A 242 -20.91 -19.84 -7.97
C THR A 242 -21.49 -18.95 -6.88
N ARG A 243 -22.69 -18.40 -7.10
CA ARG A 243 -23.35 -17.55 -6.11
C ARG A 243 -23.52 -18.25 -4.76
N GLU A 244 -23.94 -19.52 -4.78
CA GLU A 244 -24.13 -20.31 -3.57
C GLU A 244 -22.80 -20.54 -2.84
N GLU A 245 -21.74 -20.88 -3.57
CA GLU A 245 -20.41 -21.07 -3.04
C GLU A 245 -19.82 -19.78 -2.44
N MET A 246 -19.98 -18.64 -3.13
CA MET A 246 -19.56 -17.32 -2.62
C MET A 246 -20.24 -17.00 -1.28
N LEU A 247 -21.56 -17.17 -1.20
CA LEU A 247 -22.30 -16.93 0.04
C LEU A 247 -21.85 -17.88 1.15
N ALA A 248 -21.61 -19.16 0.85
CA ALA A 248 -21.11 -20.12 1.82
C ALA A 248 -19.69 -19.76 2.32
N ALA A 249 -18.79 -19.36 1.41
CA ALA A 249 -17.44 -18.93 1.73
C ALA A 249 -17.44 -17.66 2.60
N ILE A 250 -18.27 -16.66 2.24
CA ILE A 250 -18.45 -15.44 3.03
C ILE A 250 -18.99 -15.79 4.42
N ASN A 251 -19.99 -16.65 4.53
CA ASN A 251 -20.52 -17.07 5.83
C ASN A 251 -19.45 -17.74 6.71
N LYS A 252 -18.59 -18.58 6.12
CA LYS A 252 -17.45 -19.19 6.83
C LYS A 252 -16.41 -18.15 7.25
N PHE A 253 -16.11 -17.18 6.40
CA PHE A 253 -15.25 -16.06 6.74
C PHE A 253 -15.80 -15.25 7.92
N ILE A 254 -17.09 -14.88 7.90
CA ILE A 254 -17.73 -14.14 9.00
C ILE A 254 -17.69 -14.95 10.32
N GLN A 255 -17.79 -16.28 10.28
CA GLN A 255 -17.65 -17.14 11.47
C GLN A 255 -16.24 -17.10 12.09
N LEU A 256 -15.21 -16.78 11.30
CA LEU A 256 -13.83 -16.61 11.79
C LEU A 256 -13.59 -15.22 12.40
N LEU A 257 -14.48 -14.25 12.15
CA LEU A 257 -14.38 -12.91 12.70
C LEU A 257 -15.01 -12.81 14.09
N ASP A 258 -14.48 -11.91 14.90
CA ASP A 258 -14.91 -11.68 16.27
C ASP A 258 -14.34 -10.35 16.80
N ARG A 259 -14.61 -10.06 18.07
CA ARG A 259 -14.10 -8.89 18.76
C ARG A 259 -12.58 -8.80 18.65
N GLY A 260 -12.08 -7.67 18.13
CA GLY A 260 -10.64 -7.40 18.03
C GLY A 260 -9.94 -7.96 16.78
N VAL A 261 -10.63 -8.75 15.95
CA VAL A 261 -10.06 -9.34 14.73
C VAL A 261 -9.95 -8.29 13.63
N TYR A 262 -8.89 -8.39 12.81
CA TYR A 262 -8.81 -7.66 11.54
C TYR A 262 -9.34 -8.57 10.44
N GLY A 263 -10.45 -8.18 9.84
CA GLY A 263 -11.06 -8.88 8.71
C GLY A 263 -10.76 -8.15 7.40
N LEU A 264 -10.23 -8.88 6.43
CA LEU A 264 -10.02 -8.40 5.06
C LEU A 264 -10.80 -9.25 4.07
N PHE A 265 -11.63 -8.63 3.24
CA PHE A 265 -12.31 -9.28 2.14
C PHE A 265 -11.82 -8.66 0.84
N TYR A 266 -11.33 -9.49 -0.08
CA TYR A 266 -10.86 -9.08 -1.38
C TYR A 266 -11.60 -9.86 -2.46
N TYR A 267 -11.99 -9.16 -3.53
CA TYR A 267 -12.63 -9.76 -4.68
C TYR A 267 -12.07 -9.18 -5.97
N ALA A 268 -11.74 -10.05 -6.92
CA ALA A 268 -11.38 -9.71 -8.29
C ALA A 268 -12.31 -10.43 -9.28
N GLY A 269 -12.90 -9.68 -10.21
CA GLY A 269 -13.81 -10.21 -11.22
C GLY A 269 -14.83 -9.18 -11.71
N HIS A 270 -15.87 -9.64 -12.41
CA HIS A 270 -17.01 -8.81 -12.80
C HIS A 270 -17.75 -8.29 -11.55
N GLY A 271 -18.19 -7.05 -11.64
CA GLY A 271 -18.90 -6.34 -10.59
C GLY A 271 -19.59 -5.10 -11.13
N TYR A 272 -20.55 -4.59 -10.38
CA TYR A 272 -21.26 -3.36 -10.75
C TYR A 272 -21.72 -2.59 -9.52
N GLU A 273 -22.06 -1.33 -9.72
CA GLU A 273 -22.66 -0.47 -8.70
C GLU A 273 -24.06 -0.01 -9.09
N CYS A 274 -25.04 -0.19 -8.21
CA CYS A 274 -26.39 0.29 -8.43
C CYS A 274 -26.89 1.05 -7.19
N ALA A 275 -27.12 2.36 -7.36
CA ALA A 275 -27.54 3.28 -6.29
C ALA A 275 -26.64 3.23 -5.05
N GLY A 276 -25.33 3.35 -5.26
CA GLY A 276 -24.32 3.30 -4.19
C GLY A 276 -24.07 1.91 -3.58
N ARG A 277 -24.68 0.85 -4.14
CA ARG A 277 -24.51 -0.54 -3.68
C ARG A 277 -23.66 -1.32 -4.67
N ASN A 278 -22.64 -1.99 -4.17
CA ASN A 278 -21.69 -2.75 -4.96
C ASN A 278 -22.11 -4.23 -4.96
N TYR A 279 -22.07 -4.85 -6.14
CA TYR A 279 -22.47 -6.23 -6.36
C TYR A 279 -21.36 -7.01 -7.05
N LEU A 280 -21.04 -8.16 -6.49
CA LEU A 280 -20.07 -9.11 -7.06
C LEU A 280 -20.83 -10.09 -7.95
N VAL A 281 -20.35 -10.30 -9.17
CA VAL A 281 -20.98 -11.19 -10.16
C VAL A 281 -20.38 -12.59 -10.05
N PRO A 282 -21.16 -13.63 -9.74
CA PRO A 282 -20.67 -15.01 -9.70
C PRO A 282 -20.45 -15.61 -11.10
N VAL A 283 -19.64 -16.68 -11.20
CA VAL A 283 -19.36 -17.33 -12.51
C VAL A 283 -20.57 -17.99 -13.17
N ASP A 284 -21.62 -18.27 -12.39
CA ASP A 284 -22.89 -18.86 -12.84
C ASP A 284 -23.99 -17.80 -13.07
N ALA A 285 -23.66 -16.51 -13.03
CA ALA A 285 -24.62 -15.45 -13.29
C ALA A 285 -25.23 -15.56 -14.71
N PRO A 286 -26.57 -15.36 -14.86
CA PRO A 286 -27.20 -15.33 -16.17
C PRO A 286 -26.96 -13.98 -16.87
N GLN A 287 -27.12 -13.94 -18.19
CA GLN A 287 -27.11 -12.70 -18.98
C GLN A 287 -28.56 -12.33 -19.41
N PRO A 288 -29.11 -11.16 -19.02
CA PRO A 288 -28.53 -10.18 -18.08
C PRO A 288 -28.68 -10.61 -16.62
N TYR A 289 -27.73 -10.22 -15.77
CA TYR A 289 -27.82 -10.46 -14.32
C TYR A 289 -28.63 -9.38 -13.60
N ARG A 290 -29.09 -9.71 -12.39
CA ARG A 290 -29.87 -8.85 -11.50
C ARG A 290 -29.29 -8.91 -10.09
N PRO A 291 -29.61 -7.95 -9.19
CA PRO A 291 -29.16 -7.97 -7.80
C PRO A 291 -29.39 -9.29 -7.06
N GLU A 292 -30.47 -10.01 -7.40
CA GLU A 292 -30.82 -11.31 -6.82
C GLU A 292 -29.79 -12.40 -7.16
N ASN A 293 -29.16 -12.32 -8.33
CA ASN A 293 -28.17 -13.27 -8.84
C ASN A 293 -26.75 -12.95 -8.34
N CYS A 294 -26.56 -11.82 -7.66
CA CYS A 294 -25.25 -11.30 -7.28
C CYS A 294 -25.09 -11.23 -5.76
N VAL A 295 -23.88 -10.93 -5.30
CA VAL A 295 -23.57 -10.76 -3.87
C VAL A 295 -23.42 -9.28 -3.55
N CYS A 296 -24.30 -8.75 -2.69
CA CYS A 296 -24.23 -7.36 -2.24
C CYS A 296 -23.11 -7.15 -1.20
N VAL A 297 -22.12 -6.33 -1.54
CA VAL A 297 -20.92 -6.07 -0.71
C VAL A 297 -21.28 -5.39 0.61
N GLN A 298 -22.25 -4.48 0.62
CA GLN A 298 -22.66 -3.78 1.85
C GLN A 298 -23.21 -4.76 2.91
N ARG A 299 -23.79 -5.89 2.50
CA ARG A 299 -24.21 -6.95 3.44
C ARG A 299 -23.01 -7.67 4.05
N VAL A 300 -21.92 -7.83 3.30
CA VAL A 300 -20.66 -8.39 3.80
C VAL A 300 -20.09 -7.47 4.88
N MET A 301 -19.97 -6.17 4.61
CA MET A 301 -19.48 -5.19 5.60
C MET A 301 -20.36 -5.16 6.85
N LEU A 302 -21.68 -5.13 6.70
CA LEU A 302 -22.61 -5.18 7.82
C LEU A 302 -22.38 -6.44 8.69
N SER A 303 -22.21 -7.60 8.04
CA SER A 303 -21.92 -8.86 8.73
C SER A 303 -20.58 -8.81 9.45
N MET A 304 -19.55 -8.17 8.88
CA MET A 304 -18.26 -7.98 9.55
C MET A 304 -18.40 -7.08 10.78
N GLN A 305 -19.13 -5.95 10.69
CA GLN A 305 -19.38 -5.05 11.82
C GLN A 305 -20.11 -5.74 12.97
N GLN A 306 -21.08 -6.61 12.66
CA GLN A 306 -21.82 -7.39 13.66
C GLN A 306 -20.92 -8.34 14.47
N ARG A 307 -19.73 -8.68 13.95
CA ARG A 307 -18.72 -9.47 14.66
C ARG A 307 -17.80 -8.64 15.53
N GLN A 308 -17.99 -7.33 15.64
CA GLN A 308 -17.20 -6.42 16.48
C GLN A 308 -15.69 -6.41 16.15
N THR A 309 -15.34 -6.60 14.88
CA THR A 309 -13.96 -6.51 14.39
C THR A 309 -13.27 -5.21 14.83
N ALA A 310 -11.96 -5.24 15.03
CA ALA A 310 -11.19 -4.00 15.27
C ALA A 310 -10.86 -3.27 13.97
N LEU A 311 -10.83 -3.98 12.84
CA LEU A 311 -10.62 -3.43 11.51
C LEU A 311 -11.39 -4.28 10.50
N SER A 312 -12.14 -3.63 9.61
CA SER A 312 -12.87 -4.27 8.50
C SER A 312 -12.49 -3.61 7.18
N VAL A 313 -11.74 -4.33 6.35
CA VAL A 313 -11.27 -3.87 5.05
C VAL A 313 -11.98 -4.65 3.95
N ILE A 314 -12.55 -3.94 2.97
CA ILE A 314 -13.06 -4.52 1.74
C ILE A 314 -12.28 -3.91 0.56
N LEU A 315 -11.65 -4.75 -0.24
CA LEU A 315 -10.92 -4.36 -1.45
C LEU A 315 -11.64 -4.96 -2.66
N LEU A 316 -12.10 -4.11 -3.59
CA LEU A 316 -12.85 -4.54 -4.76
C LEU A 316 -12.08 -4.19 -6.04
N ASP A 317 -11.60 -5.23 -6.72
CA ASP A 317 -10.96 -5.15 -8.03
C ASP A 317 -11.98 -5.51 -9.12
N THR A 318 -12.94 -4.61 -9.33
CA THR A 318 -14.07 -4.79 -10.25
C THR A 318 -14.39 -3.48 -10.97
N CYS A 319 -15.06 -3.60 -12.12
CA CYS A 319 -15.83 -2.49 -12.67
C CYS A 319 -16.94 -2.05 -11.69
N ARG A 320 -17.37 -0.80 -11.84
CA ARG A 320 -18.47 -0.20 -11.05
C ARG A 320 -19.48 0.51 -11.94
N LYS A 321 -19.48 0.22 -13.24
CA LYS A 321 -20.50 0.66 -14.18
C LYS A 321 -21.77 -0.16 -14.03
N TRP A 322 -22.92 0.43 -14.34
CA TRP A 322 -24.20 -0.26 -14.34
C TRP A 322 -25.09 0.17 -15.50
N TYR A 323 -25.59 -0.84 -16.23
CA TYR A 323 -26.25 -0.63 -17.50
C TYR A 323 -27.78 -0.86 -17.46
N ASN A 324 -28.35 -1.35 -16.35
CA ASN A 324 -29.76 -1.76 -16.28
C ASN A 324 -30.60 -0.91 -15.32
N ARG A 325 -31.23 0.16 -15.82
CA ARG A 325 -31.91 1.20 -15.00
C ARG A 325 -33.14 0.72 -14.21
N ASP A 326 -33.72 -0.44 -14.52
CA ASP A 326 -35.03 -0.87 -13.99
C ASP A 326 -34.97 -1.83 -12.78
N CYS A 327 -33.82 -1.97 -12.10
CA CYS A 327 -33.69 -2.87 -10.95
C CYS A 327 -33.85 -2.16 -9.59
N ILE A 328 -34.57 -2.82 -8.68
CA ILE A 328 -34.69 -2.39 -7.28
C ILE A 328 -33.41 -2.81 -6.52
N PRO A 329 -32.65 -1.87 -5.94
CA PRO A 329 -31.45 -2.20 -5.18
C PRO A 329 -31.77 -3.00 -3.91
N SER A 330 -30.87 -3.91 -3.51
CA SER A 330 -31.02 -4.79 -2.33
C SER A 330 -31.15 -4.03 -1.01
N VAL A 331 -32.30 -4.08 -0.33
CA VAL A 331 -32.47 -3.42 0.98
C VAL A 331 -31.37 -3.83 1.97
N ILE A 332 -30.70 -2.83 2.54
CA ILE A 332 -29.66 -2.96 3.56
C ILE A 332 -30.05 -2.12 4.78
N MET A 333 -29.72 -2.62 5.97
CA MET A 333 -29.76 -1.80 7.17
C MET A 333 -28.60 -0.78 7.13
N PRO A 334 -28.77 0.42 7.70
CA PRO A 334 -27.69 1.37 7.83
C PRO A 334 -26.49 0.75 8.57
N LEU A 335 -25.28 0.99 8.07
CA LEU A 335 -24.06 0.60 8.75
C LEU A 335 -23.93 1.39 10.06
N GLY A 336 -23.42 0.74 11.11
CA GLY A 336 -23.15 1.42 12.37
C GLY A 336 -21.93 2.35 12.26
N PRO A 337 -21.84 3.45 13.03
CA PRO A 337 -20.69 4.36 13.05
C PRO A 337 -19.51 3.80 13.87
N SER A 338 -19.11 2.56 13.59
CA SER A 338 -18.08 1.82 14.34
C SER A 338 -16.69 2.46 14.24
N GLY A 339 -16.41 3.18 13.15
CA GLY A 339 -15.14 3.91 12.99
C GLY A 339 -13.93 3.03 12.67
N ASN A 340 -14.15 1.87 12.05
CA ASN A 340 -13.16 0.82 11.80
C ASN A 340 -13.26 0.22 10.38
N THR A 341 -14.02 0.85 9.47
CA THR A 341 -14.27 0.33 8.13
C THR A 341 -13.42 1.05 7.08
N VAL A 342 -12.94 0.30 6.11
CA VAL A 342 -12.21 0.81 4.93
C VAL A 342 -12.70 0.06 3.70
N TYR A 343 -13.01 0.80 2.64
CA TYR A 343 -13.22 0.31 1.30
C TYR A 343 -12.12 0.85 0.40
N GLY A 344 -11.45 -0.02 -0.36
CA GLY A 344 -10.59 0.35 -1.47
C GLY A 344 -11.21 -0.19 -2.76
N TYR A 345 -11.66 0.70 -3.62
CA TYR A 345 -12.21 0.36 -4.93
C TYR A 345 -11.13 0.58 -5.98
N ALA A 346 -10.89 -0.40 -6.84
CA ALA A 346 -9.92 -0.31 -7.92
C ALA A 346 -10.24 0.81 -8.92
N THR A 347 -11.51 1.22 -9.01
CA THR A 347 -11.99 2.29 -9.89
C THR A 347 -13.07 3.15 -9.21
N CYS A 348 -13.37 4.32 -9.78
CA CYS A 348 -14.42 5.23 -9.33
C CYS A 348 -15.83 4.68 -9.61
N GLU A 349 -16.86 5.32 -9.02
CA GLU A 349 -18.26 5.08 -9.40
C GLU A 349 -18.46 5.33 -10.90
N ASP A 350 -19.27 4.48 -11.56
CA ASP A 350 -19.52 4.52 -13.01
C ASP A 350 -18.26 4.41 -13.91
N ALA A 351 -17.19 3.80 -13.40
CA ALA A 351 -15.94 3.56 -14.14
C ALA A 351 -15.56 2.08 -14.22
N GLU A 352 -14.62 1.76 -15.12
CA GLU A 352 -14.06 0.42 -15.33
C GLU A 352 -12.76 0.20 -14.56
N ALA A 353 -12.51 -1.06 -14.22
CA ALA A 353 -11.21 -1.55 -13.81
C ALA A 353 -10.63 -2.40 -14.97
N PHE A 354 -9.31 -2.40 -15.11
CA PHE A 354 -8.63 -2.97 -16.28
C PHE A 354 -7.64 -4.08 -15.89
N GLU A 355 -7.47 -5.03 -16.81
CA GLU A 355 -6.41 -6.03 -16.78
C GLU A 355 -5.55 -6.00 -18.05
N VAL A 356 -4.37 -6.63 -17.97
CA VAL A 356 -3.45 -6.75 -19.11
C VAL A 356 -3.67 -8.08 -19.81
N GLN A 357 -3.83 -8.07 -21.13
CA GLN A 357 -4.02 -9.28 -21.94
C GLN A 357 -2.72 -10.02 -22.28
N ASP A 358 -1.99 -10.46 -21.25
CA ASP A 358 -0.71 -11.18 -21.42
C ASP A 358 -0.83 -12.71 -21.26
N GLY A 359 -2.05 -13.23 -21.24
CA GLY A 359 -2.35 -14.64 -21.00
C GLY A 359 -2.36 -15.01 -19.51
N GLY A 360 -2.56 -14.03 -18.60
CA GLY A 360 -2.68 -14.24 -17.16
C GLY A 360 -1.33 -14.36 -16.45
N LYS A 361 -0.27 -13.77 -17.02
CA LYS A 361 1.09 -13.81 -16.47
C LYS A 361 1.33 -12.68 -15.48
N SER A 362 0.61 -11.57 -15.64
CA SER A 362 0.68 -10.41 -14.77
C SER A 362 -0.55 -10.29 -13.88
N THR A 363 -0.39 -9.54 -12.80
CA THR A 363 -1.51 -9.03 -12.00
C THR A 363 -2.26 -7.93 -12.76
N GLY A 364 -3.52 -7.72 -12.39
CA GLY A 364 -4.34 -6.59 -12.78
C GLY A 364 -3.74 -5.28 -12.27
N ILE A 365 -4.13 -4.16 -12.88
CA ILE A 365 -3.47 -2.87 -12.65
C ILE A 365 -3.57 -2.41 -11.19
N PHE A 366 -4.73 -2.57 -10.57
CA PHE A 366 -4.91 -2.24 -9.15
C PHE A 366 -4.03 -3.11 -8.24
N THR A 367 -4.06 -4.42 -8.47
CA THR A 367 -3.33 -5.39 -7.64
C THR A 367 -1.80 -5.26 -7.79
N LYS A 368 -1.30 -4.92 -8.99
CA LYS A 368 0.11 -4.56 -9.23
C LYS A 368 0.62 -3.51 -8.24
N TYR A 369 -0.09 -2.39 -8.08
CA TYR A 369 0.31 -1.32 -7.18
C TYR A 369 -0.03 -1.63 -5.72
N LEU A 370 -1.15 -2.31 -5.46
CA LEU A 370 -1.48 -2.80 -4.12
C LEU A 370 -0.36 -3.67 -3.55
N ASN A 371 0.14 -4.62 -4.33
CA ASN A 371 1.20 -5.55 -3.92
C ASN A 371 2.50 -4.83 -3.56
N ALA A 372 2.81 -3.71 -4.21
CA ALA A 372 3.99 -2.91 -3.93
C ALA A 372 3.94 -2.21 -2.55
N HIS A 373 2.74 -1.92 -2.02
CA HIS A 373 2.57 -1.12 -0.80
C HIS A 373 1.95 -1.89 0.38
N ILE A 374 1.26 -3.01 0.15
CA ILE A 374 0.46 -3.70 1.18
C ILE A 374 1.27 -4.11 2.43
N LEU A 375 2.58 -4.34 2.29
CA LEU A 375 3.47 -4.72 3.39
C LEU A 375 3.93 -3.54 4.26
N GLN A 376 3.67 -2.30 3.86
CA GLN A 376 4.11 -1.12 4.60
C GLN A 376 3.40 -1.02 5.96
N SER A 377 4.14 -0.65 7.00
CA SER A 377 3.62 -0.54 8.38
C SER A 377 2.87 0.77 8.66
N GLU A 378 2.13 1.26 7.67
CA GLU A 378 1.37 2.51 7.73
C GLU A 378 -0.12 2.24 7.91
N LYS A 379 -0.89 3.29 8.23
CA LYS A 379 -2.35 3.23 8.30
C LYS A 379 -2.89 2.71 6.96
N VAL A 380 -3.86 1.79 6.99
CA VAL A 380 -4.41 1.17 5.77
C VAL A 380 -4.84 2.21 4.72
N THR A 381 -5.39 3.34 5.15
CA THR A 381 -5.80 4.41 4.24
C THR A 381 -4.62 5.07 3.53
N HIS A 382 -3.50 5.31 4.23
CA HIS A 382 -2.29 5.88 3.62
C HIS A 382 -1.64 4.90 2.62
N VAL A 383 -1.69 3.60 2.92
CA VAL A 383 -1.27 2.56 1.96
C VAL A 383 -2.09 2.64 0.68
N LEU A 384 -3.42 2.75 0.80
CA LEU A 384 -4.30 2.89 -0.37
C LEU A 384 -4.14 4.23 -1.10
N GLU A 385 -3.83 5.32 -0.39
CA GLU A 385 -3.51 6.62 -1.01
C GLU A 385 -2.27 6.51 -1.90
N LYS A 386 -1.20 5.84 -1.45
CA LYS A 386 -0.02 5.57 -2.30
C LYS A 386 -0.35 4.71 -3.51
N VAL A 387 -1.18 3.68 -3.32
CA VAL A 387 -1.68 2.85 -4.45
C VAL A 387 -2.41 3.74 -5.46
N SER A 388 -3.23 4.69 -4.99
CA SER A 388 -3.93 5.65 -5.86
C SER A 388 -2.97 6.58 -6.60
N GLU A 389 -1.93 7.09 -5.92
CA GLU A 389 -0.94 7.98 -6.52
C GLU A 389 -0.13 7.28 -7.62
N ASP A 390 0.31 6.04 -7.37
CA ASP A 390 1.12 5.29 -8.33
C ASP A 390 0.29 4.73 -9.49
N LEU A 391 -0.93 4.27 -9.24
CA LEU A 391 -1.88 3.89 -10.31
C LEU A 391 -2.23 5.09 -11.19
N GLY A 392 -2.42 6.27 -10.60
CA GLY A 392 -2.68 7.51 -11.33
C GLY A 392 -1.54 7.97 -12.24
N ARG A 393 -0.34 7.39 -12.09
CA ARG A 393 0.83 7.62 -12.96
C ARG A 393 1.04 6.49 -13.98
N ASP A 394 0.26 5.41 -13.93
CA ASP A 394 0.40 4.31 -14.88
C ASP A 394 -0.08 4.74 -16.28
N PRO A 395 0.78 4.67 -17.31
CA PRO A 395 0.46 5.14 -18.65
C PRO A 395 -0.66 4.33 -19.32
N LEU A 396 -0.93 3.09 -18.89
CA LEU A 396 -1.96 2.23 -19.48
C LEU A 396 -3.37 2.69 -19.11
N VAL A 397 -3.54 3.22 -17.90
CA VAL A 397 -4.87 3.54 -17.34
C VAL A 397 -5.07 5.02 -17.00
N LEU A 398 -4.12 5.88 -17.39
CA LEU A 398 -4.19 7.31 -17.19
C LEU A 398 -5.52 7.88 -17.73
N GLY A 399 -6.32 8.47 -16.85
CA GLY A 399 -7.63 9.05 -17.17
C GLY A 399 -8.76 8.03 -17.37
N LYS A 400 -8.51 6.73 -17.21
CA LYS A 400 -9.50 5.64 -17.35
C LYS A 400 -9.85 4.97 -16.03
N GLN A 401 -8.83 4.71 -15.19
CA GLN A 401 -8.99 4.06 -13.90
C GLN A 401 -8.38 4.91 -12.81
N VAL A 402 -9.11 5.12 -11.72
CA VAL A 402 -8.67 5.87 -10.54
C VAL A 402 -9.19 5.18 -9.30
N VAL A 403 -8.32 4.96 -8.31
CA VAL A 403 -8.71 4.32 -7.05
C VAL A 403 -9.63 5.23 -6.25
N GLU A 404 -10.75 4.69 -5.75
CA GLU A 404 -11.61 5.38 -4.79
C GLU A 404 -11.45 4.75 -3.40
N ILE A 405 -11.29 5.59 -2.38
CA ILE A 405 -11.12 5.16 -0.98
C ILE A 405 -12.28 5.72 -0.15
N LYS A 406 -13.09 4.85 0.47
CA LYS A 406 -14.15 5.25 1.42
C LYS A 406 -13.88 4.63 2.79
N HIS A 407 -13.75 5.42 3.85
CA HIS A 407 -13.46 4.86 5.17
C HIS A 407 -14.09 5.63 6.33
N THR A 408 -14.26 4.93 7.45
CA THR A 408 -14.58 5.53 8.76
C THR A 408 -13.47 5.31 9.78
N LEU A 409 -12.35 4.71 9.37
CA LEU A 409 -11.24 4.30 10.24
C LEU A 409 -10.64 5.47 11.04
N LYS A 410 -10.93 5.49 12.34
CA LYS A 410 -10.51 6.52 13.31
C LYS A 410 -9.08 6.33 13.76
N GLU A 411 -8.73 5.10 14.14
CA GLU A 411 -7.41 4.76 14.67
C GLU A 411 -6.43 4.46 13.52
N PRO A 412 -5.12 4.71 13.70
CA PRO A 412 -4.10 4.47 12.68
C PRO A 412 -3.73 2.98 12.54
N ARG A 413 -4.73 2.10 12.41
CA ARG A 413 -4.52 0.65 12.28
C ARG A 413 -3.81 0.32 10.96
N SER A 414 -2.79 -0.53 11.04
CA SER A 414 -2.05 -1.04 9.89
C SER A 414 -2.34 -2.52 9.65
N LEU A 415 -2.28 -3.00 8.40
CA LEU A 415 -2.33 -4.44 8.15
C LEU A 415 -1.10 -5.17 8.76
N ALA A 416 -0.01 -4.44 9.01
CA ALA A 416 1.20 -4.93 9.66
C ALA A 416 1.12 -4.99 11.19
N ASP A 417 0.03 -4.52 11.80
CA ASP A 417 -0.16 -4.57 13.26
C ASP A 417 0.01 -6.02 13.78
N THR A 418 0.68 -6.14 14.93
CA THR A 418 1.00 -7.46 15.49
C THR A 418 -0.24 -8.16 16.05
N VAL A 419 -0.24 -9.50 15.99
CA VAL A 419 -1.29 -10.31 16.59
C VAL A 419 -0.97 -10.54 18.07
N ARG A 420 -1.87 -10.13 18.95
CA ARG A 420 -1.77 -10.35 20.39
C ARG A 420 -2.86 -11.31 20.87
N THR A 421 -2.44 -12.52 21.22
CA THR A 421 -3.35 -13.65 21.56
C THR A 421 -3.68 -13.75 23.05
N THR A 422 -3.07 -12.92 23.90
CA THR A 422 -3.29 -12.94 25.36
C THR A 422 -4.77 -12.71 25.68
N GLY A 423 -5.39 -13.65 26.40
CA GLY A 423 -6.80 -13.58 26.80
C GLY A 423 -7.83 -14.12 25.81
N HIS A 424 -7.41 -14.63 24.64
CA HIS A 424 -8.30 -15.10 23.57
C HIS A 424 -7.98 -16.55 23.12
N THR A 425 -7.37 -17.36 23.98
CA THR A 425 -6.82 -18.68 23.63
C THR A 425 -7.87 -19.69 23.16
N ARG A 426 -9.10 -19.64 23.69
CA ARG A 426 -10.17 -20.57 23.31
C ARG A 426 -10.77 -20.21 21.95
N GLU A 427 -11.09 -18.94 21.73
CA GLU A 427 -11.64 -18.40 20.49
C GLU A 427 -10.63 -18.54 19.36
N LEU A 428 -9.35 -18.26 19.63
CA LEU A 428 -8.25 -18.48 18.70
C LEU A 428 -8.13 -19.95 18.31
N HIS A 429 -8.22 -20.88 19.27
CA HIS A 429 -8.16 -22.31 18.97
C HIS A 429 -9.32 -22.77 18.07
N LEU A 430 -10.53 -22.29 18.31
CA LEU A 430 -11.69 -22.60 17.45
C LEU A 430 -11.52 -22.06 16.03
N ARG A 431 -10.97 -20.85 15.88
CA ARG A 431 -10.63 -20.26 14.56
C ARG A 431 -9.51 -21.04 13.88
N ASP A 432 -8.47 -21.44 14.62
CA ASP A 432 -7.39 -22.29 14.13
C ASP A 432 -7.93 -23.59 13.54
N VAL A 433 -8.81 -24.28 14.27
CA VAL A 433 -9.45 -25.52 13.81
C VAL A 433 -10.29 -25.26 12.56
N CYS A 434 -11.11 -24.21 12.56
CA CYS A 434 -11.97 -23.87 11.42
C CYS A 434 -11.18 -23.45 10.17
N TRP A 435 -10.07 -22.73 10.33
CA TRP A 435 -9.21 -22.32 9.22
C TRP A 435 -8.40 -23.50 8.67
N ARG A 436 -7.90 -24.39 9.55
CA ARG A 436 -7.18 -25.61 9.14
C ARG A 436 -8.06 -26.53 8.31
N GLN A 437 -9.36 -26.62 8.61
CA GLN A 437 -10.29 -27.38 7.78
C GLN A 437 -10.16 -26.98 6.30
N ALA A 438 -10.07 -25.69 5.97
CA ALA A 438 -10.01 -25.22 4.59
C ALA A 438 -8.60 -25.25 3.94
N ASN A 439 -7.53 -25.46 4.70
CA ASN A 439 -6.15 -25.24 4.22
C ASN A 439 -5.17 -26.38 4.58
N GLU A 440 -5.64 -27.45 5.21
CA GLU A 440 -4.79 -28.61 5.53
C GLU A 440 -4.58 -29.49 4.28
N LEU A 441 -3.30 -29.64 3.90
CA LEU A 441 -2.88 -30.49 2.80
C LEU A 441 -2.81 -31.97 3.22
N PRO A 442 -3.13 -32.91 2.32
CA PRO A 442 -2.90 -34.33 2.57
C PRO A 442 -1.42 -34.62 2.83
N ARG A 443 -1.15 -35.62 3.67
CA ARG A 443 0.22 -36.11 3.88
C ARG A 443 0.73 -36.81 2.63
N LYS A 444 2.02 -36.62 2.33
CA LYS A 444 2.72 -37.36 1.26
C LYS A 444 2.58 -38.87 1.44
N LYS A 445 2.54 -39.61 0.32
CA LYS A 445 2.32 -41.05 0.27
C LYS A 445 3.46 -41.72 -0.50
N GLN A 446 3.95 -42.84 0.00
CA GLN A 446 4.91 -43.69 -0.70
C GLN A 446 4.18 -44.93 -1.19
N LEU A 447 4.31 -45.22 -2.47
CA LEU A 447 3.67 -46.34 -3.14
C LEU A 447 4.75 -47.29 -3.65
N MET A 448 4.69 -48.54 -3.20
CA MET A 448 5.57 -49.60 -3.68
C MET A 448 4.81 -50.45 -4.70
N PHE A 449 5.29 -50.47 -5.94
CA PHE A 449 4.75 -51.29 -7.01
C PHE A 449 5.32 -52.71 -6.97
N LEU A 450 4.61 -53.69 -7.54
CA LEU A 450 5.02 -55.10 -7.51
C LEU A 450 6.32 -55.34 -8.29
N CYS A 451 6.58 -54.52 -9.30
CA CYS A 451 7.85 -54.49 -10.03
C CYS A 451 9.05 -53.96 -9.21
N GLY A 452 8.81 -53.49 -7.97
CA GLY A 452 9.83 -52.99 -7.05
C GLY A 452 10.17 -51.51 -7.22
N VAL A 453 9.41 -50.77 -8.03
CA VAL A 453 9.55 -49.32 -8.18
C VAL A 453 8.82 -48.61 -7.04
N GLU A 454 9.47 -47.62 -6.42
CA GLU A 454 8.86 -46.76 -5.42
C GLU A 454 8.50 -45.40 -6.01
N VAL A 455 7.24 -44.98 -5.84
CA VAL A 455 6.74 -43.67 -6.26
C VAL A 455 6.28 -42.87 -5.04
N GLU A 456 6.79 -41.65 -4.88
CA GLU A 456 6.29 -40.68 -3.90
C GLU A 456 5.20 -39.81 -4.54
N VAL A 457 4.04 -39.75 -3.91
CA VAL A 457 2.98 -38.79 -4.23
C VAL A 457 2.98 -37.69 -3.17
N SER A 458 3.13 -36.44 -3.61
CA SER A 458 3.15 -35.26 -2.74
C SER A 458 2.16 -34.20 -3.23
N PHE A 459 1.82 -33.24 -2.36
CA PHE A 459 0.74 -32.28 -2.60
C PHE A 459 1.20 -30.85 -2.33
N SER A 460 0.73 -29.92 -3.15
CA SER A 460 0.86 -28.48 -2.93
C SER A 460 -0.48 -27.79 -3.18
N ALA A 461 -0.79 -26.76 -2.38
CA ALA A 461 -1.97 -25.92 -2.57
C ALA A 461 -1.58 -24.65 -3.33
N LEU A 462 -2.24 -24.38 -4.46
CA LEU A 462 -2.15 -23.09 -5.14
C LEU A 462 -3.18 -22.11 -4.57
N PHE A 463 -4.39 -22.61 -4.35
CA PHE A 463 -5.52 -21.92 -3.73
C PHE A 463 -6.22 -22.88 -2.78
N SER A 464 -7.07 -22.39 -1.88
CA SER A 464 -7.83 -23.25 -0.96
C SER A 464 -8.77 -24.21 -1.71
N ASN A 465 -9.10 -23.94 -2.99
CA ASN A 465 -9.86 -24.85 -3.86
C ASN A 465 -9.10 -25.40 -5.08
N VAL A 466 -7.79 -25.21 -5.14
CA VAL A 466 -6.94 -25.73 -6.22
C VAL A 466 -5.68 -26.35 -5.63
N MET A 467 -5.54 -27.66 -5.80
CA MET A 467 -4.41 -28.45 -5.33
C MET A 467 -3.70 -29.11 -6.50
N VAL A 468 -2.40 -29.35 -6.35
CA VAL A 468 -1.59 -30.07 -7.33
C VAL A 468 -0.97 -31.28 -6.65
N ALA A 469 -1.18 -32.44 -7.25
CA ALA A 469 -0.55 -33.69 -6.85
C ALA A 469 0.67 -33.93 -7.75
N PHE A 470 1.82 -34.21 -7.16
CA PHE A 470 3.06 -34.53 -7.84
C PHE A 470 3.41 -35.99 -7.61
N ALA A 471 3.81 -36.70 -8.66
CA ALA A 471 4.39 -38.03 -8.55
C ALA A 471 5.85 -38.03 -8.97
N THR A 472 6.68 -38.73 -8.22
CA THR A 472 8.11 -38.83 -8.48
C THR A 472 8.60 -40.25 -8.19
N VAL A 473 9.27 -40.87 -9.16
CA VAL A 473 9.97 -42.13 -8.98
C VAL A 473 11.16 -41.88 -8.05
N LYS A 474 11.20 -42.59 -6.92
CA LYS A 474 12.31 -42.50 -5.96
C LYS A 474 13.38 -43.55 -6.22
N THR A 475 12.93 -44.78 -6.47
CA THR A 475 13.81 -45.90 -6.73
C THR A 475 13.24 -46.76 -7.85
N THR A 476 14.10 -47.16 -8.77
CA THR A 476 13.77 -48.13 -9.82
C THR A 476 14.23 -49.50 -9.36
N GLY A 477 13.31 -50.46 -9.21
CA GLY A 477 13.64 -51.84 -8.86
C GLY A 477 14.44 -52.57 -9.96
N PRO A 478 15.01 -53.75 -9.68
CA PRO A 478 15.86 -54.47 -10.64
C PRO A 478 15.10 -55.01 -11.87
N ARG A 479 13.76 -55.07 -11.81
CA ARG A 479 12.90 -55.66 -12.84
C ARG A 479 12.23 -54.63 -13.75
N ALA A 480 12.53 -53.34 -13.59
CA ALA A 480 11.88 -52.25 -14.33
C ALA A 480 12.87 -51.20 -14.83
N GLN A 481 12.75 -50.81 -16.10
CA GLN A 481 13.46 -49.70 -16.74
C GLN A 481 12.46 -48.83 -17.53
N ASP A 482 12.86 -47.61 -17.94
CA ASP A 482 12.01 -46.68 -18.73
C ASP A 482 10.66 -46.39 -18.04
N CYS A 483 10.75 -46.00 -16.76
CA CYS A 483 9.56 -45.73 -15.95
C CYS A 483 8.95 -44.38 -16.31
N THR A 484 7.65 -44.37 -16.61
CA THR A 484 6.83 -43.18 -16.82
C THR A 484 5.58 -43.28 -15.96
N ILE A 485 5.14 -42.15 -15.39
CA ILE A 485 3.98 -42.10 -14.50
C ILE A 485 2.86 -41.31 -15.17
N SER A 486 1.63 -41.78 -15.04
CA SER A 486 0.44 -40.97 -15.27
C SER A 486 -0.45 -40.94 -14.04
N LEU A 487 -1.06 -39.76 -13.81
CA LEU A 487 -1.95 -39.50 -12.68
C LEU A 487 -3.36 -39.22 -13.18
N SER A 488 -4.37 -39.78 -12.50
CA SER A 488 -5.77 -39.45 -12.72
C SER A 488 -6.53 -39.39 -11.39
N SER A 489 -7.70 -38.74 -11.38
CA SER A 489 -8.54 -38.60 -10.20
C SER A 489 -9.91 -39.21 -10.38
N THR A 490 -10.50 -39.66 -9.28
CA THR A 490 -11.89 -40.09 -9.19
C THR A 490 -12.52 -39.42 -7.96
N PRO A 491 -13.57 -38.60 -8.12
CA PRO A 491 -14.20 -38.20 -9.38
C PRO A 491 -13.26 -37.39 -10.30
N SER A 492 -13.55 -37.37 -11.60
CA SER A 492 -12.80 -36.55 -12.56
C SER A 492 -13.02 -35.07 -12.24
N MET A 493 -11.94 -34.33 -12.07
CA MET A 493 -11.99 -32.89 -11.78
C MET A 493 -11.84 -32.09 -13.08
N GLU A 494 -12.59 -30.99 -13.21
CA GLU A 494 -12.42 -30.03 -14.31
C GLU A 494 -11.10 -29.29 -14.15
N ASP A 495 -10.37 -29.06 -15.24
CA ASP A 495 -9.19 -28.20 -15.23
C ASP A 495 -9.59 -26.76 -15.61
N LEU A 496 -9.60 -25.85 -14.63
CA LEU A 496 -9.91 -24.43 -14.83
C LEU A 496 -8.91 -23.70 -15.74
N PHE A 497 -7.78 -24.34 -16.05
CA PHE A 497 -6.63 -23.73 -16.72
C PHE A 497 -6.47 -24.17 -18.18
N SER A 498 -7.17 -25.20 -18.64
CA SER A 498 -7.02 -25.79 -19.99
C SER A 498 -7.79 -25.07 -21.10
N GLY A 499 -8.23 -23.83 -20.88
CA GLY A 499 -8.96 -23.02 -21.86
C GLY A 499 -8.08 -22.51 -23.02
N PRO A 500 -8.66 -22.17 -24.18
CA PRO A 500 -7.91 -21.65 -25.32
C PRO A 500 -7.18 -20.34 -24.96
N GLY A 501 -5.85 -20.33 -25.11
CA GLY A 501 -5.00 -19.17 -24.82
C GLY A 501 -4.18 -19.24 -23.52
N ARG A 502 -4.41 -20.24 -22.66
CA ARG A 502 -3.67 -20.44 -21.40
C ARG A 502 -2.58 -21.51 -21.61
N SER A 503 -1.32 -21.10 -21.36
CA SER A 503 -0.10 -21.85 -21.70
C SER A 503 0.44 -22.66 -20.51
N GLU A 504 1.19 -23.74 -20.80
CA GLU A 504 2.04 -24.50 -19.86
C GLU A 504 3.02 -23.61 -19.06
N GLU A 505 3.25 -22.37 -19.50
CA GLU A 505 4.09 -21.37 -18.82
C GLU A 505 3.50 -20.87 -17.48
N MET A 506 2.16 -20.91 -17.28
CA MET A 506 1.52 -20.46 -16.04
C MET A 506 1.91 -21.32 -14.84
N ASP A 507 2.16 -22.61 -15.09
CA ASP A 507 2.70 -23.54 -14.11
C ASP A 507 4.10 -23.11 -13.63
N SER A 508 4.94 -22.59 -14.54
CA SER A 508 6.27 -22.12 -14.16
C SER A 508 6.26 -20.86 -13.28
N LEU A 509 5.18 -20.08 -13.30
CA LEU A 509 5.01 -18.87 -12.49
C LEU A 509 4.38 -19.17 -11.12
N LEU A 510 3.43 -20.12 -11.08
CA LEU A 510 2.75 -20.54 -9.85
C LEU A 510 3.55 -21.58 -9.05
N PHE A 511 4.49 -22.29 -9.68
CA PHE A 511 5.37 -23.25 -9.01
C PHE A 511 6.78 -22.70 -8.83
N THR A 512 7.27 -22.67 -7.59
CA THR A 512 8.71 -22.60 -7.33
C THR A 512 9.38 -23.87 -7.86
N LYS A 513 10.30 -23.75 -8.84
CA LYS A 513 11.07 -24.83 -9.51
C LYS A 513 11.99 -25.67 -8.60
N SER A 514 11.61 -25.94 -7.35
CA SER A 514 12.47 -26.63 -6.38
C SER A 514 12.50 -28.15 -6.56
N ARG A 515 11.61 -28.73 -7.37
CA ARG A 515 11.58 -30.16 -7.73
C ARG A 515 11.08 -30.29 -9.17
N ASN A 516 11.76 -31.06 -9.99
CA ASN A 516 11.27 -31.49 -11.32
C ASN A 516 10.50 -32.81 -11.10
N PRO A 517 9.17 -32.78 -10.90
CA PRO A 517 8.39 -34.01 -10.79
C PRO A 517 8.34 -34.74 -12.13
N ASP A 518 8.22 -36.06 -12.11
CA ASP A 518 8.05 -36.86 -13.33
C ASP A 518 6.65 -36.66 -13.94
N CYS A 519 5.66 -36.38 -13.10
CA CYS A 519 4.28 -36.12 -13.50
C CYS A 519 3.56 -35.25 -12.45
N PHE A 520 2.59 -34.45 -12.88
CA PHE A 520 1.70 -33.73 -11.99
C PHE A 520 0.25 -33.82 -12.45
N LEU A 521 -0.68 -33.65 -11.51
CA LEU A 521 -2.12 -33.59 -11.74
C LEU A 521 -2.70 -32.39 -10.99
N ARG A 522 -3.33 -31.47 -11.72
CA ARG A 522 -4.05 -30.35 -11.13
C ARG A 522 -5.48 -30.76 -10.77
N LEU A 523 -5.89 -30.40 -9.56
CA LEU A 523 -7.18 -30.72 -8.97
C LEU A 523 -7.85 -29.40 -8.61
N CYS A 524 -8.68 -28.90 -9.53
CA CYS A 524 -9.38 -27.63 -9.37
C CYS A 524 -10.81 -27.86 -8.85
N ALA A 525 -11.51 -26.76 -8.54
CA ALA A 525 -12.91 -26.79 -8.11
C ALA A 525 -13.17 -27.72 -6.91
N LEU A 526 -12.21 -27.85 -5.99
CA LEU A 526 -12.31 -28.76 -4.83
C LEU A 526 -13.53 -28.45 -3.95
N GLN A 527 -14.05 -27.23 -3.99
CA GLN A 527 -15.27 -26.90 -3.29
C GLN A 527 -16.44 -27.79 -3.74
N LYS A 528 -16.53 -28.18 -5.02
CA LYS A 528 -17.59 -29.01 -5.62
C LYS A 528 -17.58 -30.47 -5.14
N LEU A 529 -16.51 -30.92 -4.47
CA LEU A 529 -16.33 -32.31 -4.10
C LEU A 529 -17.31 -32.76 -2.99
N THR A 530 -18.19 -33.70 -3.32
CA THR A 530 -19.18 -34.27 -2.39
C THR A 530 -18.74 -35.58 -1.75
N GLU A 531 -17.85 -36.32 -2.41
CA GLU A 531 -17.31 -37.63 -1.97
C GLU A 531 -15.82 -37.57 -1.64
N SER A 532 -15.18 -38.72 -1.39
CA SER A 532 -13.73 -38.78 -1.17
C SER A 532 -12.99 -38.69 -2.49
N LEU A 533 -11.89 -37.94 -2.54
CA LEU A 533 -11.05 -37.86 -3.73
C LEU A 533 -10.03 -39.00 -3.72
N VAL A 534 -10.03 -39.79 -4.79
CA VAL A 534 -9.08 -40.89 -4.99
C VAL A 534 -8.17 -40.55 -6.15
N ILE A 535 -6.86 -40.69 -5.95
CA ILE A 535 -5.85 -40.52 -6.99
C ILE A 535 -5.40 -41.90 -7.45
N LYS A 536 -5.50 -42.14 -8.75
CA LYS A 536 -4.96 -43.32 -9.42
C LYS A 536 -3.59 -42.98 -10.00
N VAL A 537 -2.60 -43.81 -9.66
CA VAL A 537 -1.22 -43.70 -10.11
C VAL A 537 -0.93 -44.89 -11.00
N ASP A 538 -0.77 -44.62 -12.30
CA ASP A 538 -0.43 -45.63 -13.30
C ASP A 538 1.08 -45.53 -13.59
N LEU A 539 1.80 -46.59 -13.25
CA LEU A 539 3.22 -46.75 -13.55
C LEU A 539 3.36 -47.57 -14.83
N HIS A 540 3.91 -46.96 -15.87
CA HIS A 540 4.28 -47.63 -17.11
C HIS A 540 5.78 -47.88 -17.11
N TYR A 541 6.21 -49.12 -17.33
CA TYR A 541 7.63 -49.48 -17.33
C TYR A 541 7.90 -50.61 -18.33
N THR A 542 9.15 -50.72 -18.76
CA THR A 542 9.64 -51.86 -19.55
C THR A 542 10.16 -52.93 -18.59
N ASN A 543 9.55 -54.13 -18.65
CA ASN A 543 9.95 -55.25 -17.80
C ASN A 543 11.26 -55.87 -18.31
N MET A 544 12.25 -55.98 -17.44
CA MET A 544 13.59 -56.50 -17.80
C MET A 544 13.60 -58.00 -18.14
N ASP A 545 12.63 -58.76 -17.65
CA ASP A 545 12.58 -60.23 -17.83
C ASP A 545 12.08 -60.63 -19.23
N ASN A 546 11.26 -59.80 -19.89
CA ASN A 546 10.65 -60.11 -21.18
C ASN A 546 10.66 -58.97 -22.20
N GLY A 547 11.20 -57.79 -21.85
CA GLY A 547 11.28 -56.62 -22.70
C GLY A 547 9.94 -55.96 -23.05
N LEU A 548 8.83 -56.41 -22.46
CA LEU A 548 7.48 -55.88 -22.76
C LEU A 548 7.16 -54.68 -21.86
N ARG A 549 6.49 -53.67 -22.45
CA ARG A 549 5.93 -52.54 -21.69
C ARG A 549 4.72 -53.03 -20.88
N ARG A 550 4.75 -52.79 -19.58
CA ARG A 550 3.71 -53.15 -18.61
C ARG A 550 3.14 -51.90 -17.96
N THR A 551 1.97 -52.04 -17.37
CA THR A 551 1.31 -50.98 -16.59
C THR A 551 0.81 -51.59 -15.30
N GLU A 552 1.22 -51.01 -14.18
CA GLU A 552 0.68 -51.31 -12.86
C GLU A 552 -0.02 -50.07 -12.31
N SER A 553 -1.14 -50.29 -11.63
CA SER A 553 -2.00 -49.21 -11.12
C SER A 553 -2.16 -49.34 -9.62
N LEU A 554 -1.94 -48.25 -8.88
CA LEU A 554 -2.26 -48.14 -7.46
C LEU A 554 -3.21 -46.96 -7.24
N THR A 555 -4.03 -47.03 -6.19
CA THR A 555 -4.96 -45.96 -5.83
C THR A 555 -4.68 -45.46 -4.42
N VAL A 556 -4.91 -44.16 -4.22
CA VAL A 556 -4.69 -43.45 -2.96
C VAL A 556 -5.92 -42.61 -2.66
N ASP A 557 -6.64 -42.98 -1.60
CA ASP A 557 -7.69 -42.14 -1.05
C ASP A 557 -7.08 -41.00 -0.21
N ILE A 558 -7.36 -39.77 -0.62
CA ILE A 558 -6.86 -38.54 0.02
C ILE A 558 -7.96 -37.78 0.77
N GLY A 559 -9.16 -38.35 0.89
CA GLY A 559 -10.24 -37.74 1.67
C GLY A 559 -10.85 -36.54 0.96
N LYS A 560 -11.18 -35.52 1.77
CA LYS A 560 -11.67 -34.22 1.31
C LYS A 560 -10.62 -33.15 1.62
N PRO A 561 -9.67 -32.90 0.71
CA PRO A 561 -8.57 -31.98 0.94
C PRO A 561 -9.04 -30.53 0.95
N LEU A 562 -8.34 -29.66 1.69
CA LEU A 562 -8.54 -28.22 1.69
C LEU A 562 -10.02 -27.84 1.88
N VAL A 563 -10.55 -26.89 1.08
CA VAL A 563 -11.92 -26.38 1.23
C VAL A 563 -13.02 -27.45 1.04
N ALA A 564 -12.73 -28.60 0.43
CA ALA A 564 -13.70 -29.68 0.26
C ALA A 564 -14.24 -30.20 1.62
N SER A 565 -13.45 -30.07 2.68
CA SER A 565 -13.86 -30.43 4.05
C SER A 565 -14.96 -29.51 4.61
N CYS A 566 -15.08 -28.28 4.09
CA CYS A 566 -15.92 -27.21 4.64
C CYS A 566 -17.38 -27.26 4.18
N LYS A 567 -17.73 -28.17 3.26
CA LYS A 567 -19.09 -28.39 2.73
C LYS A 567 -19.77 -27.09 2.25
N LEU A 568 -19.12 -26.36 1.34
CA LEU A 568 -19.66 -25.10 0.80
C LEU A 568 -20.96 -25.25 -0.02
N HIS A 569 -21.38 -26.48 -0.33
CA HIS A 569 -22.55 -26.83 -1.15
C HIS A 569 -23.85 -27.13 -0.39
N ARG A 570 -23.85 -27.08 0.96
CA ARG A 570 -25.01 -27.56 1.74
C ARG A 570 -25.98 -26.42 2.07
N ARG A 571 -27.21 -26.51 1.54
CA ARG A 571 -28.36 -25.74 2.05
C ARG A 571 -28.51 -25.90 3.57
N ASN A 572 -28.51 -24.78 4.28
CA ASN A 572 -28.98 -24.68 5.67
C ASN A 572 -30.50 -24.94 5.73
N HIS A 573 -30.94 -26.19 5.66
CA HIS A 573 -32.35 -26.57 5.90
C HIS A 573 -32.68 -26.83 7.39
N GLU A 574 -31.69 -26.83 8.29
CA GLU A 574 -31.90 -27.19 9.70
C GLU A 574 -32.55 -26.07 10.55
N ALA A 575 -32.57 -24.82 10.08
CA ALA A 575 -33.20 -23.71 10.82
C ALA A 575 -34.73 -23.59 10.62
N THR A 576 -35.27 -24.17 9.54
CA THR A 576 -36.71 -24.11 9.21
C THR A 576 -37.53 -25.29 9.73
N ALA A 577 -36.90 -26.39 10.15
CA ALA A 577 -37.60 -27.55 10.70
C ALA A 577 -38.08 -27.30 12.15
N LYS A 578 -37.34 -26.52 12.95
CA LYS A 578 -37.72 -26.21 14.34
C LYS A 578 -38.85 -25.18 14.50
N ARG A 579 -39.25 -24.49 13.42
CA ARG A 579 -40.37 -23.51 13.46
C ARG A 579 -41.71 -24.08 12.97
N LYS A 580 -41.75 -25.31 12.47
CA LYS A 580 -42.99 -25.92 11.95
C LYS A 580 -43.76 -26.76 12.98
N ASP A 581 -43.15 -27.09 14.12
CA ASP A 581 -43.82 -27.85 15.19
C ASP A 581 -44.52 -26.98 16.24
N GLU A 582 -44.36 -25.65 16.21
CA GLU A 582 -45.04 -24.72 17.13
C GLU A 582 -46.18 -23.91 16.48
N ALA A 583 -46.44 -24.10 15.17
CA ALA A 583 -47.46 -23.33 14.42
C ALA A 583 -48.68 -24.18 14.00
N SER A 584 -48.81 -25.43 14.46
CA SER A 584 -49.91 -26.35 14.13
C SER A 584 -51.01 -26.40 15.20
N ALA A 585 -51.19 -25.31 15.96
CA ALA A 585 -52.32 -25.16 16.87
C ALA A 585 -52.75 -23.69 16.94
N GLN A 586 -53.46 -23.20 15.93
CA GLN A 586 -54.58 -22.25 16.12
C GLN A 586 -55.29 -21.89 14.80
N SER A 587 -56.62 -22.05 14.86
CA SER A 587 -57.66 -21.32 14.14
C SER A 587 -58.06 -21.71 12.71
N MET A 588 -59.24 -22.34 12.66
CA MET A 588 -60.21 -22.32 11.56
C MET A 588 -60.60 -20.91 11.09
N GLY A 589 -61.10 -20.79 9.84
CA GLY A 589 -62.12 -19.80 9.48
C GLY A 589 -62.13 -19.23 8.05
N ASN A 590 -62.87 -19.89 7.15
CA ASN A 590 -63.77 -19.34 6.11
C ASN A 590 -63.31 -18.78 4.72
N ILE A 591 -63.66 -19.58 3.69
CA ILE A 591 -64.62 -19.33 2.57
C ILE A 591 -64.25 -18.39 1.37
N SER A 592 -63.93 -19.07 0.25
CA SER A 592 -64.46 -19.05 -1.15
C SER A 592 -64.26 -17.93 -2.20
N CYS A 593 -64.03 -18.44 -3.44
CA CYS A 593 -64.59 -18.11 -4.77
C CYS A 593 -63.65 -17.33 -5.73
N GLY A 594 -63.36 -17.70 -6.98
CA GLY A 594 -63.76 -18.83 -7.83
C GLY A 594 -63.11 -18.80 -9.24
N LYS A 595 -63.10 -19.97 -9.92
CA LYS A 595 -63.14 -20.30 -11.38
C LYS A 595 -62.37 -19.42 -12.40
N SER A 596 -61.32 -19.93 -13.06
CA SER A 596 -61.27 -20.76 -14.30
C SER A 596 -61.15 -19.97 -15.60
N GLN A 597 -60.12 -20.26 -16.44
CA GLN A 597 -60.29 -20.73 -17.83
C GLN A 597 -58.94 -20.93 -18.55
N LEU A 598 -58.81 -22.12 -19.16
CA LEU A 598 -57.84 -22.47 -20.20
C LEU A 598 -58.24 -21.83 -21.55
N ARG A 599 -57.25 -21.50 -22.38
CA ARG A 599 -57.36 -21.63 -23.86
C ARG A 599 -56.00 -21.94 -24.51
N LYS A 600 -55.98 -23.05 -25.26
CA LYS A 600 -54.98 -23.50 -26.24
C LYS A 600 -55.33 -22.96 -27.63
N THR A 601 -54.33 -22.71 -28.48
CA THR A 601 -54.28 -22.86 -29.96
C THR A 601 -53.02 -22.18 -30.49
N LEU A 602 -52.32 -22.54 -31.58
CA LEU A 602 -52.13 -23.71 -32.44
C LEU A 602 -51.02 -23.30 -33.45
N ALA A 603 -50.37 -24.25 -34.11
CA ALA A 603 -49.10 -24.08 -34.84
C ALA A 603 -49.19 -23.74 -36.35
N SER A 604 -48.05 -23.26 -36.90
CA SER A 604 -47.46 -23.44 -38.26
C SER A 604 -48.05 -22.64 -39.46
N PRO A 605 -47.33 -22.37 -40.59
CA PRO A 605 -46.24 -23.16 -41.22
C PRO A 605 -45.03 -22.44 -41.87
N CYS A 606 -44.14 -23.25 -42.45
CA CYS A 606 -42.77 -22.99 -42.93
C CYS A 606 -42.58 -22.44 -44.37
N ARG A 607 -41.32 -21.96 -44.60
CA ARG A 607 -40.43 -22.04 -45.81
C ARG A 607 -40.60 -20.98 -46.93
N PRO A 608 -39.60 -20.70 -47.83
CA PRO A 608 -38.21 -21.21 -47.96
C PRO A 608 -37.09 -20.21 -48.47
N PHE A 609 -35.81 -20.68 -48.54
CA PHE A 609 -34.65 -20.22 -49.36
C PHE A 609 -34.02 -18.82 -49.06
N THR A 610 -32.71 -18.52 -49.15
CA THR A 610 -31.54 -19.02 -49.93
C THR A 610 -30.21 -18.73 -49.22
N ARG A 611 -29.19 -19.57 -49.49
CA ARG A 611 -27.75 -19.34 -49.21
C ARG A 611 -27.21 -18.05 -49.84
N LYS A 612 -26.24 -17.40 -49.18
CA LYS A 612 -24.90 -17.11 -49.75
C LYS A 612 -23.89 -16.89 -48.64
N ALA A 613 -22.77 -17.60 -48.76
CA ALA A 613 -21.59 -17.46 -47.93
C ALA A 613 -20.69 -16.38 -48.54
N GLU A 614 -20.14 -15.50 -47.72
CA GLU A 614 -18.92 -14.76 -48.00
C GLU A 614 -18.03 -14.83 -46.75
N CYS A 615 -16.98 -15.64 -46.86
CA CYS A 615 -15.87 -15.68 -45.93
C CYS A 615 -14.97 -14.48 -46.22
N VAL A 616 -14.66 -13.68 -45.20
CA VAL A 616 -13.57 -12.71 -45.21
C VAL A 616 -12.48 -13.22 -44.24
N PRO A 617 -11.19 -13.23 -44.61
CA PRO A 617 -10.17 -13.92 -43.85
C PRO A 617 -9.86 -13.16 -42.55
N LYS A 618 -9.84 -13.89 -41.43
CA LYS A 618 -9.22 -13.42 -40.18
C LYS A 618 -7.73 -13.21 -40.44
N VAL A 619 -7.33 -11.95 -40.50
CA VAL A 619 -5.93 -11.53 -40.38
C VAL A 619 -5.44 -11.98 -39.00
N ALA A 620 -4.26 -12.61 -38.96
CA ALA A 620 -3.59 -12.97 -37.72
C ALA A 620 -3.30 -11.68 -36.93
N GLY A 621 -4.05 -11.47 -35.84
CA GLY A 621 -3.91 -10.32 -34.96
C GLY A 621 -2.60 -10.39 -34.20
N THR A 622 -1.76 -9.39 -34.43
CA THR A 622 -0.58 -9.05 -33.64
C THR A 622 -0.99 -8.90 -32.17
N ARG A 623 -0.32 -9.60 -31.24
CA ARG A 623 -0.48 -9.39 -29.79
C ARG A 623 -0.22 -7.92 -29.45
N SER A 624 -1.23 -7.17 -29.03
CA SER A 624 -1.07 -5.83 -28.44
C SER A 624 -0.98 -5.95 -26.92
N ASN A 625 -0.14 -5.13 -26.30
CA ASN A 625 -0.04 -4.99 -24.84
C ASN A 625 -1.05 -3.95 -24.32
N GLU A 626 -2.21 -3.80 -24.96
CA GLU A 626 -3.20 -2.79 -24.58
C GLU A 626 -4.10 -3.31 -23.44
N PRO A 627 -4.44 -2.46 -22.46
CA PRO A 627 -5.32 -2.84 -21.34
C PRO A 627 -6.76 -3.00 -21.84
N GLU A 628 -7.42 -4.09 -21.47
CA GLU A 628 -8.83 -4.34 -21.81
C GLU A 628 -9.74 -4.11 -20.60
N GLU A 629 -10.96 -3.64 -20.91
CA GLU A 629 -12.02 -3.39 -19.94
C GLU A 629 -12.52 -4.71 -19.37
N ASN A 630 -12.71 -4.76 -18.04
CA ASN A 630 -13.22 -5.97 -17.38
C ASN A 630 -14.74 -6.16 -17.56
N ASP A 631 -15.44 -5.53 -18.53
CA ASP A 631 -16.89 -5.66 -18.73
C ASP A 631 -17.33 -5.62 -20.21
N GLU A 632 -18.59 -6.02 -20.44
CA GLU A 632 -19.20 -6.43 -21.72
C GLU A 632 -19.05 -5.47 -22.91
N ASN A 633 -18.33 -5.91 -23.95
CA ASN A 633 -18.66 -5.52 -25.32
C ASN A 633 -19.95 -6.25 -25.74
N GLU A 634 -21.11 -5.58 -25.64
CA GLU A 634 -22.28 -5.66 -26.56
C GLU A 634 -23.57 -5.14 -25.88
N LEU A 635 -23.74 -3.82 -25.84
CA LEU A 635 -25.07 -3.18 -25.73
C LEU A 635 -25.23 -2.05 -26.77
N GLN A 636 -24.78 -2.30 -28.00
CA GLN A 636 -25.13 -1.48 -29.17
C GLN A 636 -25.89 -2.33 -30.18
N GLU A 637 -27.20 -2.47 -30.00
CA GLU A 637 -28.20 -2.56 -31.09
C GLU A 637 -29.64 -2.77 -30.57
N TYR A 638 -30.16 -1.90 -29.69
CA TYR A 638 -31.62 -1.76 -29.55
C TYR A 638 -32.01 -0.31 -29.25
N ALA A 639 -31.66 0.58 -30.18
CA ALA A 639 -32.29 1.88 -30.29
C ALA A 639 -32.29 2.30 -31.76
N LEU A 640 -33.26 1.81 -32.54
CA LEU A 640 -33.85 2.45 -33.72
C LEU A 640 -34.81 1.45 -34.40
N CYS A 641 -36.06 1.44 -33.94
CA CYS A 641 -37.22 1.15 -34.80
C CYS A 641 -38.33 2.10 -34.36
N HIS A 642 -38.45 3.19 -35.10
CA HIS A 642 -39.69 3.96 -35.23
C HIS A 642 -40.64 3.24 -36.17
#